data_AF-A0A2K8NY24-F1
#
_entry.id   AF-A0A2K8NY24-F1
#
_cell.length_a   1.000
_cell.length_b   1.000
_cell.length_c   1.000
_cell.angle_alpha   90.00
_cell.angle_beta   90.00
_cell.angle_gamma   90.00
#
_symmetry.space_group_name_H-M   'P 1'
#
loop_
_entity.id
_entity.type
_entity.pdbx_description
1 polymer ?
#
loop_
_entity_poly.entity_id
_entity_poly.type
_entity_poly.pdbx_seq_one_letter_code
_entity_poly.pdbx_strand_id
1 'polypeptide(L)'
;MKKLLNILGTLGLVSTSATAIVAFAKLPRTNIPEVLSAIITKDQLNQLITDAKTLATQEQSKPINAYKLLHQAIGQAKGASDIYINETENFNVLNEAYQKLTAAINAFKQTDDEKANIESLKNRITSANNALQTNTNKLETEKQKLKKVIGEAENLVSKVTLRKDQNLVDQALLNLQTGIVNFLNSTNDLANYADLTKAMDEAKKALKDYPKKHPGVIQSLTKAIANAQKVIEQKYTTADQNIVDQEVEILKKEIQIFFGASKAEANVDALNQAIVEAKKIAQDFKNNQAWLKLQQAIKHAQGVVDGKPSVDRQNIVDQEVTNLQQAAKDFNNISNQNADLTWLNSNIKMAETINIKNKKQSDWNIFQTEILKAKDYVKNPPLIDKQDQVDEMTENLWQATYKFLNATDRKDIRSTIFWKTSIGSLKDNKHETIKKRLEETYTLKEGKDYTIGEVKDYNGKFGVELTGKNDYLQKTVVTFVLDIQNIENDMDILATSKQDQFWTAHELQLAIEKENLDKKNTLKVTEVAHDPNLKVKRFKIRADDQYEYSKYQGEIIVSQVLNRENQDKTIYIDQDGTIKSNDNSAPEGVKEVINIGWSSNKKVHEMPRSIQKVPPYISPKIESLYHLFGWAESFNQPLNNWDVSKVTNMERTFNGAESFNQDISKWDTSKVTNMVWMFSNAKSFNQPLNNWDVSKVTNMSYMFYYAHAFNQDISSWDTSNVTNMANMFNWTKPFNQDISKWDTSKVNDMSYMFYSAEAFNQDISTWNVDSVTQYKEFAGGRAILPKEKQPNFK
;
A
#
# COMPACT_ATOMS: atom_id res chain seq x y z
N MET A 1 -2.63 -63.77 46.14
CA MET A 1 -2.44 -64.29 47.52
C MET A 1 -1.27 -63.63 48.26
N LYS A 2 0.02 -63.75 47.87
CA LYS A 2 1.13 -63.21 48.70
C LYS A 2 1.11 -61.70 49.04
N LYS A 3 0.43 -60.83 48.27
CA LYS A 3 0.17 -59.42 48.69
C LYS A 3 -1.08 -59.21 49.55
N LEU A 4 -2.00 -60.18 49.64
CA LEU A 4 -3.10 -60.18 50.61
C LEU A 4 -2.59 -60.44 52.04
N LEU A 5 -1.47 -61.16 52.16
CA LEU A 5 -0.81 -61.48 53.42
C LEU A 5 -0.03 -60.29 54.05
N ASN A 6 0.16 -59.18 53.32
CA ASN A 6 0.81 -57.98 53.85
C ASN A 6 -0.05 -57.17 54.84
N ILE A 7 -1.31 -57.56 55.07
CA ILE A 7 -2.27 -56.84 55.93
C ILE A 7 -2.28 -57.39 57.38
N LEU A 8 -1.65 -58.53 57.65
CA LEU A 8 -1.60 -59.18 58.97
C LEU A 8 -0.22 -59.05 59.65
N GLY A 9 0.49 -57.95 59.38
CA GLY A 9 1.87 -57.71 59.83
C GLY A 9 2.04 -56.75 61.01
N THR A 10 0.96 -56.27 61.62
CA THR A 10 0.99 -55.26 62.71
C THR A 10 0.02 -55.64 63.83
N LEU A 11 0.47 -55.48 65.08
CA LEU A 11 -0.21 -55.85 66.34
C LEU A 11 -0.35 -57.37 66.53
N GLY A 12 0.45 -57.94 67.44
CA GLY A 12 0.31 -59.32 67.89
C GLY A 12 -0.13 -59.39 69.35
N LEU A 13 -1.02 -60.33 69.69
CA LEU A 13 -1.37 -60.70 71.07
C LEU A 13 -1.86 -62.17 71.14
N VAL A 14 -0.95 -63.04 71.60
CA VAL A 14 -1.16 -64.18 72.52
C VAL A 14 -2.24 -65.27 72.23
N SER A 15 -1.77 -66.53 72.31
CA SER A 15 -2.46 -67.80 72.67
C SER A 15 -3.27 -68.62 71.65
N THR A 16 -2.88 -69.91 71.57
CA THR A 16 -3.68 -71.15 71.37
C THR A 16 -4.72 -71.27 70.23
N SER A 17 -4.83 -72.40 69.52
CA SER A 17 -4.00 -73.63 69.45
C SER A 17 -4.51 -74.56 68.34
N ALA A 18 -3.64 -75.09 67.46
CA ALA A 18 -3.90 -76.31 66.69
C ALA A 18 -2.60 -76.90 66.09
N THR A 19 -2.40 -78.19 66.30
CA THR A 19 -1.21 -78.99 65.92
C THR A 19 -1.23 -79.41 64.45
N ALA A 20 -0.08 -79.40 63.76
CA ALA A 20 0.34 -80.48 62.84
C ALA A 20 1.83 -80.36 62.49
N ILE A 21 2.61 -81.44 62.71
CA ILE A 21 4.00 -81.59 62.24
C ILE A 21 4.00 -82.61 61.10
N VAL A 22 4.69 -82.34 59.99
CA VAL A 22 5.12 -83.37 59.02
C VAL A 22 6.57 -83.10 58.64
N ALA A 23 7.39 -84.15 58.58
CA ALA A 23 8.83 -84.08 58.41
C ALA A 23 9.29 -84.20 56.95
N PHE A 24 10.60 -83.99 56.72
CA PHE A 24 11.23 -84.25 55.43
C PHE A 24 11.25 -85.75 55.09
N ALA A 25 10.89 -86.06 53.84
CA ALA A 25 11.26 -87.29 53.15
C ALA A 25 11.81 -86.92 51.75
N LYS A 26 12.60 -87.81 51.15
CA LYS A 26 13.29 -87.60 49.85
C LYS A 26 13.10 -88.84 48.97
N LEU A 27 13.27 -88.68 47.65
CA LEU A 27 13.07 -89.65 46.54
C LEU A 27 11.67 -89.57 45.88
N PRO A 28 11.52 -89.95 44.59
CA PRO A 28 12.49 -89.88 43.48
C PRO A 28 11.90 -89.20 42.21
N ARG A 29 12.66 -89.19 41.10
CA ARG A 29 12.14 -88.82 39.78
C ARG A 29 11.19 -89.90 39.24
N THR A 30 9.90 -89.58 39.06
CA THR A 30 9.08 -89.90 37.85
C THR A 30 7.66 -89.39 38.04
N ASN A 31 7.31 -88.31 37.35
CA ASN A 31 6.00 -88.08 36.72
C ASN A 31 6.07 -86.80 35.89
N ILE A 32 5.97 -86.94 34.57
CA ILE A 32 5.93 -85.84 33.62
C ILE A 32 4.50 -85.76 33.08
N PRO A 33 3.74 -84.69 33.36
CA PRO A 33 2.60 -84.33 32.54
C PRO A 33 3.11 -83.76 31.22
N GLU A 34 2.61 -84.26 30.09
CA GLU A 34 3.03 -83.83 28.76
C GLU A 34 2.54 -82.41 28.43
N VAL A 35 3.41 -81.41 28.64
CA VAL A 35 3.43 -80.21 27.81
C VAL A 35 4.88 -79.89 27.44
N LEU A 36 5.37 -80.53 26.38
CA LEU A 36 6.61 -80.13 25.70
C LEU A 36 6.35 -78.84 24.89
N SER A 37 6.16 -77.72 25.59
CA SER A 37 6.33 -76.40 24.96
C SER A 37 7.78 -76.29 24.50
N ALA A 38 8.00 -76.22 23.19
CA ALA A 38 9.33 -76.32 22.59
C ALA A 38 10.32 -75.32 23.21
N ILE A 39 11.51 -75.81 23.55
CA ILE A 39 12.60 -74.99 24.10
C ILE A 39 13.02 -73.98 23.02
N ILE A 40 12.78 -72.70 23.25
CA ILE A 40 13.06 -71.63 22.28
C ILE A 40 14.57 -71.48 22.10
N THR A 41 15.04 -71.58 20.85
CA THR A 41 16.46 -71.43 20.52
C THR A 41 16.87 -69.96 20.33
N LYS A 42 18.17 -69.68 20.46
CA LYS A 42 18.77 -68.39 20.08
C LYS A 42 18.37 -67.96 18.67
N ASP A 43 18.34 -68.92 17.73
CA ASP A 43 18.02 -68.68 16.33
C ASP A 43 16.53 -68.37 16.12
N GLN A 44 15.62 -69.03 16.85
CA GLN A 44 14.19 -68.69 16.83
C GLN A 44 13.96 -67.27 17.38
N LEU A 45 14.68 -66.85 18.42
CA LEU A 45 14.60 -65.48 18.91
C LEU A 45 15.23 -64.48 17.93
N ASN A 46 16.42 -64.76 17.37
CA ASN A 46 17.06 -63.92 16.35
C ASN A 46 16.20 -63.80 15.08
N GLN A 47 15.50 -64.85 14.68
CA GLN A 47 14.52 -64.81 13.61
C GLN A 47 13.36 -63.90 14.01
N LEU A 48 12.74 -64.08 15.18
CA LEU A 48 11.66 -63.20 15.65
C LEU A 48 12.09 -61.72 15.75
N ILE A 49 13.34 -61.43 16.13
CA ILE A 49 13.91 -60.07 16.14
C ILE A 49 14.12 -59.55 14.72
N THR A 50 14.56 -60.40 13.80
CA THR A 50 14.74 -60.06 12.39
C THR A 50 13.39 -59.79 11.74
N ASP A 51 12.38 -60.63 12.02
CA ASP A 51 10.99 -60.46 11.62
C ASP A 51 10.40 -59.18 12.22
N ALA A 52 10.68 -58.87 13.49
CA ALA A 52 10.22 -57.64 14.13
C ALA A 52 10.85 -56.37 13.56
N LYS A 53 12.16 -56.40 13.27
CA LYS A 53 12.87 -55.29 12.60
C LYS A 53 12.40 -55.13 11.15
N THR A 54 12.18 -56.25 10.46
CA THR A 54 11.64 -56.29 9.10
C THR A 54 10.22 -55.73 9.08
N LEU A 55 9.35 -56.16 9.99
CA LEU A 55 8.01 -55.62 10.22
C LEU A 55 8.04 -54.12 10.53
N ALA A 56 8.94 -53.66 11.41
CA ALA A 56 9.12 -52.23 11.73
C ALA A 56 9.69 -51.39 10.57
N THR A 57 10.14 -52.02 9.48
CA THR A 57 10.67 -51.39 8.26
C THR A 57 9.69 -51.52 7.07
N GLN A 58 8.93 -52.60 7.02
CA GLN A 58 7.88 -52.87 6.03
C GLN A 58 6.60 -52.09 6.35
N GLU A 59 6.14 -52.14 7.60
CA GLU A 59 5.08 -51.27 8.08
C GLU A 59 5.64 -49.88 8.28
N GLN A 60 5.11 -48.91 7.54
CA GLN A 60 5.48 -47.48 7.60
C GLN A 60 4.30 -46.58 7.99
N SER A 61 3.13 -47.18 8.26
CA SER A 61 1.86 -46.50 8.53
C SER A 61 1.51 -46.32 10.01
N LYS A 62 2.17 -47.04 10.93
CA LYS A 62 1.74 -47.09 12.34
C LYS A 62 1.97 -45.77 13.07
N PRO A 63 1.26 -45.48 14.17
CA PRO A 63 1.55 -44.30 14.97
C PRO A 63 2.93 -44.37 15.63
N ILE A 64 3.58 -43.22 15.82
CA ILE A 64 4.95 -43.13 16.35
C ILE A 64 5.10 -43.81 17.73
N ASN A 65 4.04 -43.85 18.54
CA ASN A 65 4.01 -44.57 19.81
C ASN A 65 4.06 -46.10 19.65
N ALA A 66 3.46 -46.66 18.58
CA ALA A 66 3.57 -48.09 18.28
C ALA A 66 4.99 -48.45 17.84
N TYR A 67 5.63 -47.64 16.99
CA TYR A 67 7.06 -47.81 16.68
C TYR A 67 7.93 -47.72 17.93
N LYS A 68 7.66 -46.78 18.84
CA LYS A 68 8.40 -46.62 20.10
C LYS A 68 8.30 -47.87 20.99
N LEU A 69 7.11 -48.47 21.09
CA LEU A 69 6.89 -49.71 21.84
C LEU A 69 7.52 -50.93 21.16
N LEU A 70 7.38 -51.07 19.84
CA LEU A 70 7.99 -52.18 19.10
C LEU A 70 9.53 -52.09 19.12
N HIS A 71 10.12 -50.92 18.87
CA HIS A 71 11.58 -50.73 18.95
C HIS A 71 12.12 -50.92 20.36
N GLN A 72 11.35 -50.58 21.40
CA GLN A 72 11.69 -50.94 22.78
C GLN A 72 11.77 -52.46 22.95
N ALA A 73 10.75 -53.21 22.51
CA ALA A 73 10.75 -54.67 22.63
C ALA A 73 11.84 -55.34 21.75
N ILE A 74 12.07 -54.83 20.54
CA ILE A 74 13.17 -55.24 19.66
C ILE A 74 14.52 -55.04 20.34
N GLY A 75 14.74 -53.90 20.99
CA GLY A 75 15.97 -53.64 21.74
C GLY A 75 16.18 -54.68 22.84
N GLN A 76 15.16 -54.85 23.70
CA GLN A 76 15.20 -55.80 24.83
C GLN A 76 15.43 -57.25 24.39
N ALA A 77 14.75 -57.69 23.31
CA ALA A 77 14.92 -59.02 22.77
C ALA A 77 16.24 -59.21 22.02
N LYS A 78 16.69 -58.23 21.21
CA LYS A 78 18.00 -58.26 20.52
C LYS A 78 19.11 -58.49 21.52
N GLY A 79 19.02 -57.78 22.64
CA GLY A 79 19.70 -58.09 23.87
C GLY A 79 19.78 -59.56 24.27
N ALA A 80 18.67 -60.12 24.75
CA ALA A 80 18.60 -61.52 25.16
C ALA A 80 19.16 -62.51 24.11
N SER A 81 19.02 -62.20 22.83
CA SER A 81 19.44 -63.07 21.72
C SER A 81 20.89 -62.90 21.27
N ASP A 82 21.52 -61.72 21.43
CA ASP A 82 22.95 -61.55 21.13
C ASP A 82 23.80 -62.43 22.05
N ILE A 83 23.34 -62.59 23.28
CA ILE A 83 24.02 -63.35 24.33
C ILE A 83 23.58 -64.80 24.41
N TYR A 84 22.35 -65.08 24.87
CA TYR A 84 21.81 -66.41 25.15
C TYR A 84 22.23 -67.42 24.09
N ILE A 85 23.17 -68.34 24.38
CA ILE A 85 23.53 -69.38 23.41
C ILE A 85 22.41 -70.42 23.34
N ASN A 86 21.81 -70.75 24.49
CA ASN A 86 20.67 -71.65 24.63
C ASN A 86 19.98 -71.47 26.01
N GLU A 87 18.83 -72.12 26.20
CA GLU A 87 18.05 -72.10 27.46
C GLU A 87 18.65 -72.96 28.61
N THR A 88 19.72 -73.72 28.40
CA THR A 88 20.32 -74.57 29.46
C THR A 88 21.23 -73.79 30.41
N GLU A 89 21.70 -72.60 29.98
CA GLU A 89 22.56 -71.73 30.79
C GLU A 89 21.77 -70.83 31.74
N ASN A 90 20.54 -70.43 31.40
CA ASN A 90 19.66 -69.58 32.20
C ASN A 90 18.18 -69.83 31.80
N PHE A 91 17.54 -70.80 32.44
CA PHE A 91 16.20 -71.29 32.07
C PHE A 91 15.11 -70.20 32.01
N ASN A 92 14.35 -70.21 30.92
CA ASN A 92 13.19 -69.39 30.57
C ASN A 92 13.48 -67.94 30.14
N VAL A 93 14.74 -67.51 29.97
CA VAL A 93 15.03 -66.10 29.62
C VAL A 93 14.85 -65.81 28.13
N LEU A 94 15.26 -66.72 27.25
CA LEU A 94 15.04 -66.56 25.81
C LEU A 94 13.53 -66.65 25.49
N ASN A 95 12.81 -67.55 26.16
CA ASN A 95 11.36 -67.64 26.09
C ASN A 95 10.67 -66.36 26.61
N GLU A 96 11.05 -65.80 27.77
CA GLU A 96 10.44 -64.53 28.22
C GLU A 96 10.67 -63.37 27.26
N ALA A 97 11.87 -63.28 26.65
CA ALA A 97 12.15 -62.29 25.61
C ALA A 97 11.32 -62.54 24.34
N TYR A 98 11.18 -63.81 23.93
CA TYR A 98 10.36 -64.24 22.81
C TYR A 98 8.87 -63.89 23.01
N GLN A 99 8.31 -64.16 24.19
CA GLN A 99 6.91 -63.84 24.49
C GLN A 99 6.67 -62.33 24.57
N LYS A 100 7.57 -61.55 25.18
CA LYS A 100 7.46 -60.08 25.24
C LYS A 100 7.58 -59.45 23.86
N LEU A 101 8.49 -59.93 23.02
CA LEU A 101 8.60 -59.47 21.63
C LEU A 101 7.38 -59.91 20.80
N THR A 102 6.90 -61.13 20.96
CA THR A 102 5.66 -61.62 20.30
C THR A 102 4.46 -60.77 20.67
N ALA A 103 4.29 -60.42 21.95
CA ALA A 103 3.25 -59.51 22.41
C ALA A 103 3.37 -58.11 21.81
N ALA A 104 4.60 -57.56 21.71
CA ALA A 104 4.84 -56.27 21.07
C ALA A 104 4.63 -56.27 19.54
N ILE A 105 5.04 -57.35 18.85
CA ILE A 105 4.74 -57.60 17.44
C ILE A 105 3.22 -57.64 17.23
N ASN A 106 2.50 -58.38 18.06
CA ASN A 106 1.05 -58.54 17.94
C ASN A 106 0.34 -57.21 18.24
N ALA A 107 0.72 -56.49 19.28
CA ALA A 107 0.20 -55.16 19.58
C ALA A 107 0.48 -54.15 18.45
N PHE A 108 1.66 -54.19 17.84
CA PHE A 108 2.02 -53.35 16.69
C PHE A 108 1.22 -53.69 15.43
N LYS A 109 1.01 -54.99 15.15
CA LYS A 109 0.13 -55.46 14.06
C LYS A 109 -1.35 -55.09 14.30
N GLN A 110 -1.79 -55.13 15.55
CA GLN A 110 -3.16 -54.78 15.99
C GLN A 110 -3.37 -53.27 16.19
N THR A 111 -2.32 -52.45 16.19
CA THR A 111 -2.49 -50.99 16.21
C THR A 111 -2.94 -50.53 14.84
N ASP A 112 -4.02 -49.76 14.78
CA ASP A 112 -4.51 -49.17 13.54
C ASP A 112 -3.44 -48.31 12.85
N ASP A 113 -3.52 -48.23 11.52
CA ASP A 113 -2.67 -47.36 10.74
C ASP A 113 -3.08 -45.89 10.91
N GLU A 114 -2.10 -45.03 11.16
CA GLU A 114 -2.32 -43.58 11.21
C GLU A 114 -2.53 -43.05 9.79
N LYS A 115 -3.45 -42.12 9.63
CA LYS A 115 -3.80 -41.52 8.32
C LYS A 115 -2.86 -40.35 8.01
N ALA A 116 -2.65 -40.08 6.73
CA ALA A 116 -1.96 -38.86 6.31
C ALA A 116 -2.81 -37.61 6.60
N ASN A 117 -2.15 -36.48 6.88
CA ASN A 117 -2.79 -35.18 7.03
C ASN A 117 -3.17 -34.63 5.63
N ILE A 118 -4.39 -34.94 5.19
CA ILE A 118 -4.93 -34.56 3.88
C ILE A 118 -5.75 -33.25 3.89
N GLU A 119 -5.91 -32.57 5.04
CA GLU A 119 -6.88 -31.47 5.13
C GLU A 119 -6.44 -30.23 4.32
N SER A 120 -5.16 -29.87 4.41
CA SER A 120 -4.57 -28.82 3.58
C SER A 120 -4.63 -29.16 2.08
N LEU A 121 -4.59 -30.45 1.71
CA LEU A 121 -4.75 -30.90 0.33
C LEU A 121 -6.20 -30.71 -0.17
N LYS A 122 -7.21 -31.07 0.63
CA LYS A 122 -8.63 -30.79 0.31
C LYS A 122 -8.89 -29.30 0.08
N ASN A 123 -8.39 -28.45 0.99
CA ASN A 123 -8.57 -26.99 0.89
C ASN A 123 -7.91 -26.43 -0.37
N ARG A 124 -6.78 -27.02 -0.81
CA ARG A 124 -6.13 -26.67 -2.08
C ARG A 124 -6.89 -27.20 -3.31
N ILE A 125 -7.51 -28.39 -3.25
CA ILE A 125 -8.41 -28.91 -4.30
C ILE A 125 -9.59 -27.97 -4.51
N THR A 126 -10.24 -27.52 -3.43
CA THR A 126 -11.30 -26.50 -3.49
C THR A 126 -10.80 -25.20 -4.12
N SER A 127 -9.61 -24.73 -3.75
CA SER A 127 -8.97 -23.55 -4.35
C SER A 127 -8.70 -23.71 -5.86
N ALA A 128 -8.29 -24.91 -6.30
CA ALA A 128 -8.00 -25.22 -7.70
C ALA A 128 -9.25 -25.32 -8.57
N ASN A 129 -10.29 -26.00 -8.07
CA ASN A 129 -11.57 -26.09 -8.74
C ASN A 129 -12.25 -24.71 -8.86
N ASN A 130 -12.14 -23.86 -7.84
CA ASN A 130 -12.60 -22.47 -7.90
C ASN A 130 -11.83 -21.66 -8.97
N ALA A 131 -10.50 -21.79 -9.04
CA ALA A 131 -9.69 -21.11 -10.05
C ALA A 131 -10.07 -21.49 -11.49
N LEU A 132 -10.35 -22.78 -11.76
CA LEU A 132 -10.85 -23.26 -13.05
C LEU A 132 -12.21 -22.64 -13.43
N GLN A 133 -13.12 -22.52 -12.46
CA GLN A 133 -14.46 -21.96 -12.70
C GLN A 133 -14.44 -20.46 -12.97
N THR A 134 -13.55 -19.70 -12.31
CA THR A 134 -13.49 -18.23 -12.46
C THR A 134 -12.65 -17.75 -13.64
N ASN A 135 -11.64 -18.52 -14.09
CA ASN A 135 -10.71 -18.11 -15.15
C ASN A 135 -11.00 -18.79 -16.50
N THR A 136 -12.23 -18.61 -16.99
CA THR A 136 -12.75 -19.28 -18.20
C THR A 136 -12.03 -18.91 -19.50
N ASN A 137 -11.24 -17.84 -19.52
CA ASN A 137 -10.50 -17.31 -20.67
C ASN A 137 -9.11 -17.94 -20.91
N LYS A 138 -8.59 -18.75 -19.98
CA LYS A 138 -7.30 -19.45 -20.14
C LYS A 138 -7.33 -20.50 -21.26
N LEU A 139 -6.17 -20.82 -21.84
CA LEU A 139 -6.00 -21.88 -22.84
C LEU A 139 -6.59 -23.21 -22.33
N GLU A 140 -7.18 -24.01 -23.23
CA GLU A 140 -7.69 -25.32 -22.83
C GLU A 140 -6.56 -26.29 -22.45
N THR A 141 -5.36 -26.19 -23.04
CA THR A 141 -4.18 -26.92 -22.56
C THR A 141 -3.86 -26.60 -21.10
N GLU A 142 -3.88 -25.33 -20.72
CA GLU A 142 -3.66 -24.88 -19.32
C GLU A 142 -4.75 -25.39 -18.38
N LYS A 143 -6.02 -25.31 -18.80
CA LYS A 143 -7.14 -25.88 -18.05
C LYS A 143 -6.99 -27.40 -17.88
N GLN A 144 -6.55 -28.12 -18.91
CA GLN A 144 -6.34 -29.58 -18.85
C GLN A 144 -5.11 -29.95 -17.99
N LYS A 145 -4.03 -29.16 -18.01
CA LYS A 145 -2.90 -29.30 -17.06
C LYS A 145 -3.39 -29.17 -15.62
N LEU A 146 -4.19 -28.14 -15.29
CA LEU A 146 -4.73 -27.98 -13.94
C LEU A 146 -5.77 -29.06 -13.58
N LYS A 147 -6.71 -29.40 -14.47
CA LYS A 147 -7.66 -30.53 -14.30
C LYS A 147 -6.95 -31.84 -14.01
N LYS A 148 -5.82 -32.12 -14.68
CA LYS A 148 -5.01 -33.33 -14.42
C LYS A 148 -4.45 -33.34 -13.00
N VAL A 149 -3.82 -32.26 -12.55
CA VAL A 149 -3.23 -32.20 -11.19
C VAL A 149 -4.32 -32.21 -10.10
N ILE A 150 -5.49 -31.62 -10.36
CA ILE A 150 -6.69 -31.77 -9.52
C ILE A 150 -7.11 -33.24 -9.43
N GLY A 151 -7.28 -33.93 -10.57
CA GLY A 151 -7.67 -35.33 -10.61
C GLY A 151 -6.65 -36.27 -9.93
N GLU A 152 -5.35 -35.97 -10.03
CA GLU A 152 -4.29 -36.69 -9.31
C GLU A 152 -4.40 -36.50 -7.79
N ALA A 153 -4.72 -35.29 -7.32
CA ALA A 153 -4.95 -34.99 -5.90
C ALA A 153 -6.27 -35.58 -5.36
N GLU A 154 -7.37 -35.49 -6.12
CA GLU A 154 -8.67 -36.07 -5.76
C GLU A 154 -8.61 -37.61 -5.70
N ASN A 155 -7.84 -38.24 -6.60
CA ASN A 155 -7.54 -39.68 -6.60
C ASN A 155 -6.63 -40.10 -5.42
N LEU A 156 -5.92 -39.17 -4.78
CA LEU A 156 -5.14 -39.42 -3.56
C LEU A 156 -5.98 -39.24 -2.28
N VAL A 157 -6.87 -38.24 -2.27
CA VAL A 157 -7.81 -37.95 -1.16
C VAL A 157 -8.95 -38.98 -1.06
N SER A 158 -9.37 -39.56 -2.19
CA SER A 158 -10.42 -40.60 -2.23
C SER A 158 -9.92 -42.00 -1.84
N LYS A 159 -8.60 -42.21 -1.76
CA LYS A 159 -8.00 -43.41 -1.17
C LYS A 159 -7.82 -43.23 0.34
N VAL A 160 -7.81 -44.33 1.08
CA VAL A 160 -7.38 -44.34 2.49
C VAL A 160 -5.86 -44.17 2.53
N THR A 161 -5.39 -42.92 2.45
CA THR A 161 -3.98 -42.54 2.52
C THR A 161 -3.46 -42.66 3.95
N LEU A 162 -2.39 -43.44 4.12
CA LEU A 162 -1.81 -43.74 5.42
C LEU A 162 -0.54 -42.92 5.64
N ARG A 163 -0.01 -42.91 6.87
CA ARG A 163 1.15 -42.08 7.25
C ARG A 163 2.39 -42.30 6.37
N LYS A 164 2.60 -43.51 5.85
CA LYS A 164 3.66 -43.82 4.86
C LYS A 164 3.55 -43.01 3.57
N ASP A 165 2.32 -42.62 3.21
CA ASP A 165 1.96 -41.89 1.99
C ASP A 165 1.98 -40.37 2.21
N GLN A 166 2.37 -39.86 3.40
CA GLN A 166 2.39 -38.43 3.71
C GLN A 166 3.22 -37.63 2.68
N ASN A 167 4.41 -38.12 2.31
CA ASN A 167 5.24 -37.51 1.27
C ASN A 167 4.54 -37.39 -0.10
N LEU A 168 3.57 -38.27 -0.40
CA LEU A 168 2.76 -38.20 -1.62
C LEU A 168 1.65 -37.15 -1.49
N VAL A 169 1.05 -37.01 -0.30
CA VAL A 169 0.08 -35.95 0.01
C VAL A 169 0.76 -34.57 -0.03
N ASP A 170 1.96 -34.48 0.50
CA ASP A 170 2.81 -33.30 0.51
C ASP A 170 3.23 -32.92 -0.92
N GLN A 171 3.73 -33.88 -1.71
CA GLN A 171 4.08 -33.64 -3.11
C GLN A 171 2.85 -33.28 -3.95
N ALA A 172 1.68 -33.89 -3.69
CA ALA A 172 0.43 -33.53 -4.36
C ALA A 172 -0.01 -32.10 -4.01
N LEU A 173 0.15 -31.67 -2.75
CA LEU A 173 -0.17 -30.31 -2.30
C LEU A 173 0.75 -29.27 -2.95
N LEU A 174 2.06 -29.53 -3.00
CA LEU A 174 3.03 -28.68 -3.69
C LEU A 174 2.79 -28.64 -5.21
N ASN A 175 2.52 -29.79 -5.84
CA ASN A 175 2.17 -29.88 -7.25
C ASN A 175 0.89 -29.09 -7.56
N LEU A 176 -0.10 -29.14 -6.68
CA LEU A 176 -1.38 -28.45 -6.85
C LEU A 176 -1.26 -26.94 -6.60
N GLN A 177 -0.49 -26.49 -5.61
CA GLN A 177 -0.12 -25.07 -5.44
C GLN A 177 0.57 -24.53 -6.70
N THR A 178 1.58 -25.27 -7.18
CA THR A 178 2.34 -24.93 -8.39
C THR A 178 1.42 -24.93 -9.63
N GLY A 179 0.53 -25.91 -9.75
CA GLY A 179 -0.46 -26.00 -10.83
C GLY A 179 -1.44 -24.84 -10.85
N ILE A 180 -1.99 -24.44 -9.70
CA ILE A 180 -2.86 -23.27 -9.56
C ILE A 180 -2.12 -22.00 -9.98
N VAL A 181 -0.93 -21.74 -9.44
CA VAL A 181 -0.23 -20.47 -9.71
C VAL A 181 0.34 -20.44 -11.12
N ASN A 182 0.81 -21.56 -11.68
CA ASN A 182 1.16 -21.64 -13.10
C ASN A 182 -0.08 -21.36 -13.97
N PHE A 183 -1.22 -21.99 -13.70
CA PHE A 183 -2.46 -21.75 -14.44
C PHE A 183 -2.91 -20.28 -14.36
N LEU A 184 -2.79 -19.62 -13.21
CA LEU A 184 -3.13 -18.20 -13.04
C LEU A 184 -2.10 -17.29 -13.75
N ASN A 185 -0.80 -17.58 -13.64
CA ASN A 185 0.27 -16.75 -14.21
C ASN A 185 0.57 -17.01 -15.70
N SER A 186 0.12 -18.12 -16.28
CA SER A 186 0.62 -18.57 -17.59
C SER A 186 0.20 -17.73 -18.80
N THR A 187 1.16 -17.65 -19.72
CA THR A 187 1.05 -17.37 -21.16
C THR A 187 1.74 -18.52 -21.92
N ASN A 188 1.58 -18.60 -23.25
CA ASN A 188 1.89 -19.79 -24.07
C ASN A 188 3.32 -20.40 -23.92
N ASP A 189 3.42 -21.69 -24.26
CA ASP A 189 4.33 -22.72 -23.69
C ASP A 189 5.84 -22.77 -24.07
N LEU A 190 6.61 -23.49 -23.22
CA LEU A 190 8.01 -23.93 -23.38
C LEU A 190 8.16 -25.44 -23.75
N ALA A 191 9.37 -25.90 -24.09
CA ALA A 191 9.64 -27.28 -24.53
C ALA A 191 9.55 -28.36 -23.42
N ASN A 192 9.52 -29.62 -23.86
CA ASN A 192 9.35 -30.81 -23.03
C ASN A 192 10.70 -31.51 -22.72
N TYR A 193 10.94 -31.83 -21.44
CA TYR A 193 12.17 -32.48 -20.96
C TYR A 193 11.89 -33.78 -20.17
N ALA A 194 10.69 -34.34 -20.30
CA ALA A 194 10.20 -35.42 -19.43
C ALA A 194 11.05 -36.70 -19.48
N ASP A 195 11.33 -37.24 -20.67
CA ASP A 195 12.01 -38.53 -20.80
C ASP A 195 13.50 -38.46 -20.43
N LEU A 196 14.17 -37.34 -20.72
CA LEU A 196 15.56 -37.09 -20.30
C LEU A 196 15.68 -37.08 -18.77
N THR A 197 14.78 -36.36 -18.10
CA THR A 197 14.74 -36.31 -16.63
C THR A 197 14.48 -37.69 -16.03
N LYS A 198 13.57 -38.46 -16.64
CA LYS A 198 13.22 -39.82 -16.20
C LYS A 198 14.40 -40.79 -16.25
N ALA A 199 15.22 -40.75 -17.31
CA ALA A 199 16.45 -41.54 -17.40
C ALA A 199 17.50 -41.11 -16.35
N MET A 200 17.59 -39.80 -16.05
CA MET A 200 18.46 -39.28 -14.99
C MET A 200 18.07 -39.78 -13.59
N ASP A 201 16.77 -39.91 -13.31
CA ASP A 201 16.32 -40.37 -11.99
C ASP A 201 16.52 -41.89 -11.80
N GLU A 202 16.38 -42.71 -12.86
CA GLU A 202 16.75 -44.13 -12.81
C GLU A 202 18.25 -44.34 -12.55
N ALA A 203 19.12 -43.53 -13.19
CA ALA A 203 20.56 -43.53 -12.98
C ALA A 203 20.97 -43.10 -11.57
N LYS A 204 20.38 -42.00 -11.05
CA LYS A 204 20.63 -41.50 -9.69
C LYS A 204 20.12 -42.48 -8.62
N LYS A 205 18.98 -43.11 -8.87
CA LYS A 205 18.39 -44.14 -7.99
C LYS A 205 19.31 -45.34 -7.83
N ALA A 206 19.90 -45.84 -8.93
CA ALA A 206 20.86 -46.94 -8.86
C ALA A 206 22.05 -46.62 -7.94
N LEU A 207 22.71 -45.47 -8.13
CA LEU A 207 23.81 -45.01 -7.26
C LEU A 207 23.41 -44.88 -5.78
N LYS A 208 22.15 -44.53 -5.52
CA LYS A 208 21.60 -44.28 -4.18
C LYS A 208 21.24 -45.58 -3.44
N ASP A 209 20.75 -46.60 -4.14
CA ASP A 209 19.99 -47.69 -3.50
C ASP A 209 20.87 -48.78 -2.84
N TYR A 210 22.11 -49.02 -3.28
CA TYR A 210 23.11 -49.76 -2.47
C TYR A 210 24.51 -49.11 -2.53
N PRO A 211 24.78 -48.04 -1.75
CA PRO A 211 25.94 -47.15 -1.92
C PRO A 211 27.28 -47.70 -1.36
N LYS A 212 27.54 -49.00 -1.48
CA LYS A 212 28.75 -49.69 -0.99
C LYS A 212 29.36 -50.67 -2.01
N LYS A 213 29.24 -50.37 -3.31
CA LYS A 213 29.96 -51.07 -4.39
C LYS A 213 31.37 -50.54 -4.61
N HIS A 214 32.11 -51.24 -5.48
CA HIS A 214 33.47 -50.90 -5.87
C HIS A 214 33.54 -49.48 -6.49
N PRO A 215 34.46 -48.59 -6.03
CA PRO A 215 34.44 -47.16 -6.39
C PRO A 215 34.43 -46.84 -7.89
N GLY A 216 35.11 -47.65 -8.72
CA GLY A 216 35.17 -47.41 -10.17
C GLY A 216 33.81 -47.47 -10.87
N VAL A 217 32.83 -48.23 -10.34
CA VAL A 217 31.47 -48.32 -10.90
C VAL A 217 30.65 -47.07 -10.56
N ILE A 218 30.88 -46.49 -9.38
CA ILE A 218 30.24 -45.23 -8.95
C ILE A 218 30.67 -44.07 -9.87
N GLN A 219 31.94 -44.05 -10.28
CA GLN A 219 32.51 -42.92 -11.02
C GLN A 219 31.95 -42.80 -12.46
N SER A 220 31.77 -43.90 -13.18
CA SER A 220 31.21 -43.89 -14.56
C SER A 220 29.79 -43.35 -14.60
N LEU A 221 28.89 -43.91 -13.78
CA LEU A 221 27.49 -43.50 -13.70
C LEU A 221 27.33 -42.04 -13.21
N THR A 222 28.21 -41.59 -12.31
CA THR A 222 28.25 -40.18 -11.88
C THR A 222 28.62 -39.23 -13.03
N LYS A 223 29.56 -39.62 -13.92
CA LYS A 223 29.97 -38.79 -15.06
C LYS A 223 28.87 -38.64 -16.12
N ALA A 224 28.10 -39.70 -16.39
CA ALA A 224 26.98 -39.65 -17.33
C ALA A 224 25.90 -38.64 -16.88
N ILE A 225 25.53 -38.68 -15.60
CA ILE A 225 24.55 -37.76 -14.99
C ILE A 225 24.93 -36.27 -15.17
N ALA A 226 26.23 -35.95 -15.15
CA ALA A 226 26.71 -34.57 -15.23
C ALA A 226 26.54 -33.92 -16.61
N ASN A 227 26.53 -34.69 -17.71
CA ASN A 227 26.30 -34.17 -19.05
C ASN A 227 24.83 -33.85 -19.28
N ALA A 228 23.95 -34.83 -19.02
CA ALA A 228 22.51 -34.68 -19.19
C ALA A 228 21.92 -33.50 -18.40
N GLN A 229 22.46 -33.22 -17.20
CA GLN A 229 22.02 -32.09 -16.38
C GLN A 229 22.35 -30.72 -17.01
N LYS A 230 23.39 -30.64 -17.86
CA LYS A 230 23.82 -29.40 -18.53
C LYS A 230 22.93 -29.00 -19.71
N VAL A 231 22.27 -29.96 -20.35
CA VAL A 231 21.27 -29.71 -21.42
C VAL A 231 20.00 -29.07 -20.84
N ILE A 232 19.60 -29.49 -19.63
CA ILE A 232 18.43 -28.96 -18.90
C ILE A 232 18.65 -27.49 -18.48
N GLU A 233 19.89 -27.08 -18.21
CA GLU A 233 20.22 -25.73 -17.72
C GLU A 233 19.97 -24.62 -18.76
N GLN A 234 19.87 -24.94 -20.05
CA GLN A 234 19.77 -23.94 -21.14
C GLN A 234 18.33 -23.50 -21.48
N LYS A 235 17.29 -24.18 -20.97
CA LYS A 235 15.87 -23.75 -21.02
C LYS A 235 15.33 -23.33 -22.39
N TYR A 236 15.50 -24.19 -23.39
CA TYR A 236 14.93 -24.00 -24.72
C TYR A 236 13.38 -24.03 -24.77
N THR A 237 12.83 -23.59 -25.91
CA THR A 237 11.39 -23.38 -26.17
C THR A 237 10.78 -24.50 -27.03
N THR A 238 9.46 -24.47 -27.24
CA THR A 238 8.76 -25.44 -28.12
C THR A 238 9.27 -25.47 -29.58
N ALA A 239 10.07 -24.50 -30.02
CA ALA A 239 10.74 -24.52 -31.33
C ALA A 239 11.96 -25.46 -31.41
N ASP A 240 12.49 -25.92 -30.26
CA ASP A 240 13.85 -26.46 -30.14
C ASP A 240 13.91 -27.96 -29.75
N GLN A 241 12.75 -28.65 -29.68
CA GLN A 241 12.57 -29.95 -29.00
C GLN A 241 13.59 -31.03 -29.35
N ASN A 242 14.00 -31.15 -30.63
CA ASN A 242 14.85 -32.24 -31.14
C ASN A 242 16.22 -32.37 -30.44
N ILE A 243 16.69 -31.34 -29.72
CA ILE A 243 17.95 -31.36 -28.96
C ILE A 243 17.82 -32.20 -27.68
N VAL A 244 16.62 -32.29 -27.10
CA VAL A 244 16.38 -32.90 -25.78
C VAL A 244 16.31 -34.43 -25.86
N ASP A 245 15.78 -34.95 -26.96
CA ASP A 245 15.39 -36.36 -27.07
C ASP A 245 16.60 -37.31 -27.31
N GLN A 246 17.77 -36.79 -27.70
CA GLN A 246 18.97 -37.59 -27.98
C GLN A 246 19.73 -38.07 -26.73
N GLU A 247 19.74 -37.30 -25.66
CA GLU A 247 20.55 -37.58 -24.45
C GLU A 247 19.90 -38.66 -23.55
N VAL A 248 18.63 -38.99 -23.78
CA VAL A 248 17.82 -39.95 -22.98
C VAL A 248 18.39 -41.36 -22.98
N GLU A 249 18.81 -41.85 -24.16
CA GLU A 249 19.17 -43.26 -24.36
C GLU A 249 20.55 -43.63 -23.81
N ILE A 250 21.39 -42.64 -23.48
CA ILE A 250 22.75 -42.86 -22.98
C ILE A 250 22.73 -43.36 -21.52
N LEU A 251 21.77 -42.91 -20.70
CA LEU A 251 21.85 -43.10 -19.24
C LEU A 251 21.37 -44.46 -18.71
N LYS A 252 20.45 -45.13 -19.42
CA LYS A 252 19.79 -46.37 -18.93
C LYS A 252 20.75 -47.55 -18.77
N LYS A 253 21.91 -47.50 -19.45
CA LYS A 253 22.83 -48.63 -19.63
C LYS A 253 23.70 -48.99 -18.41
N GLU A 254 23.96 -48.04 -17.52
CA GLU A 254 24.95 -48.16 -16.44
C GLU A 254 24.37 -48.70 -15.10
N ILE A 255 23.05 -48.86 -15.00
CA ILE A 255 22.31 -49.05 -13.74
C ILE A 255 22.49 -50.45 -13.09
N GLN A 256 22.74 -51.50 -13.87
CA GLN A 256 22.47 -52.89 -13.47
C GLN A 256 23.44 -53.54 -12.44
N ILE A 257 24.42 -52.83 -11.88
CA ILE A 257 25.70 -53.44 -11.42
C ILE A 257 25.84 -53.58 -9.84
N PHE A 258 24.76 -53.55 -9.01
CA PHE A 258 24.83 -52.73 -7.76
C PHE A 258 24.65 -53.14 -6.23
N PHE A 259 24.18 -54.31 -5.67
CA PHE A 259 23.93 -54.47 -4.16
C PHE A 259 24.79 -55.47 -3.27
N GLY A 260 24.68 -55.42 -1.90
CA GLY A 260 24.84 -56.55 -0.87
C GLY A 260 25.56 -56.35 0.55
N ALA A 261 25.02 -56.91 1.70
CA ALA A 261 25.60 -57.30 3.07
C ALA A 261 25.27 -56.57 4.46
N SER A 262 25.48 -57.21 5.66
CA SER A 262 25.12 -56.75 7.08
C SER A 262 25.90 -57.36 8.35
N LYS A 263 25.45 -57.23 9.65
CA LYS A 263 26.24 -57.40 10.97
C LYS A 263 25.44 -57.60 12.35
N ALA A 264 26.00 -58.21 13.45
CA ALA A 264 25.38 -58.41 14.84
C ALA A 264 26.30 -58.87 16.07
N GLU A 265 26.03 -58.55 17.38
CA GLU A 265 27.00 -58.67 18.56
C GLU A 265 26.63 -59.15 20.04
N ALA A 266 26.77 -58.37 21.17
CA ALA A 266 27.41 -58.82 22.47
C ALA A 266 26.84 -58.50 23.93
N ASN A 267 27.69 -58.21 24.97
CA ASN A 267 27.68 -58.55 26.46
C ASN A 267 27.84 -57.42 27.60
N VAL A 268 26.77 -56.95 28.28
CA VAL A 268 26.65 -56.23 29.61
C VAL A 268 27.52 -55.03 30.14
N ASP A 269 28.28 -55.13 31.25
CA ASP A 269 27.81 -54.41 32.48
C ASP A 269 27.98 -52.87 32.64
N ALA A 270 29.14 -52.20 32.43
CA ALA A 270 29.28 -50.73 32.61
C ALA A 270 28.28 -49.91 31.75
N LEU A 271 27.66 -50.58 30.79
CA LEU A 271 26.56 -50.12 29.96
C LEU A 271 25.35 -49.71 30.78
N ASN A 272 25.07 -50.38 31.91
CA ASN A 272 24.03 -50.02 32.86
C ASN A 272 24.11 -48.56 33.31
N GLN A 273 25.32 -48.04 33.52
CA GLN A 273 25.52 -46.65 33.93
C GLN A 273 25.36 -45.69 32.75
N ALA A 274 25.94 -46.02 31.59
CA ALA A 274 25.79 -45.25 30.36
C ALA A 274 24.31 -45.13 29.92
N ILE A 275 23.51 -46.18 30.13
CA ILE A 275 22.06 -46.20 29.92
C ILE A 275 21.33 -45.15 30.75
N VAL A 276 21.72 -44.93 32.01
CA VAL A 276 21.03 -43.97 32.89
C VAL A 276 21.29 -42.54 32.45
N GLU A 277 22.55 -42.18 32.17
CA GLU A 277 22.87 -40.81 31.74
C GLU A 277 22.37 -40.53 30.30
N ALA A 278 22.42 -41.52 29.40
CA ALA A 278 21.82 -41.40 28.08
C ALA A 278 20.28 -41.22 28.14
N LYS A 279 19.56 -41.89 29.05
CA LYS A 279 18.11 -41.68 29.29
C LYS A 279 17.78 -40.26 29.75
N LYS A 280 18.70 -39.59 30.46
CA LYS A 280 18.57 -38.21 30.91
C LYS A 280 18.87 -37.22 29.79
N ILE A 281 19.93 -37.45 29.00
CA ILE A 281 20.26 -36.68 27.79
C ILE A 281 19.13 -36.75 26.75
N ALA A 282 18.47 -37.92 26.60
CA ALA A 282 17.36 -38.12 25.67
C ALA A 282 16.02 -37.45 26.09
N GLN A 283 16.03 -36.60 27.13
CA GLN A 283 14.92 -35.69 27.45
C GLN A 283 14.94 -34.42 26.58
N ASP A 284 16.12 -33.97 26.14
CA ASP A 284 16.25 -32.92 25.13
C ASP A 284 15.78 -33.43 23.77
N PHE A 285 15.30 -32.53 22.91
CA PHE A 285 14.93 -32.86 21.53
C PHE A 285 15.90 -32.19 20.54
N LYS A 286 16.54 -33.01 19.70
CA LYS A 286 17.58 -32.57 18.75
C LYS A 286 17.14 -32.75 17.30
N ASN A 287 16.97 -34.00 16.87
CA ASN A 287 16.30 -34.35 15.62
C ASN A 287 15.74 -35.78 15.69
N ASN A 288 14.76 -36.11 14.84
CA ASN A 288 14.05 -37.39 14.90
C ASN A 288 14.97 -38.61 14.77
N GLN A 289 15.94 -38.60 13.84
CA GLN A 289 16.84 -39.75 13.68
C GLN A 289 17.89 -39.86 14.79
N ALA A 290 18.39 -38.75 15.32
CA ALA A 290 19.33 -38.75 16.44
C ALA A 290 18.64 -39.21 17.73
N TRP A 291 17.40 -38.74 17.97
CA TRP A 291 16.60 -39.17 19.12
C TRP A 291 16.19 -40.63 19.00
N LEU A 292 15.75 -41.09 17.81
CA LEU A 292 15.49 -42.51 17.57
C LEU A 292 16.76 -43.37 17.69
N LYS A 293 17.92 -42.92 17.19
CA LYS A 293 19.19 -43.65 17.34
C LYS A 293 19.65 -43.68 18.79
N LEU A 294 19.48 -42.61 19.56
CA LEU A 294 19.81 -42.59 20.99
C LEU A 294 18.84 -43.47 21.79
N GLN A 295 17.53 -43.43 21.53
CA GLN A 295 16.54 -44.32 22.15
C GLN A 295 16.76 -45.78 21.73
N GLN A 296 17.09 -46.06 20.48
CA GLN A 296 17.46 -47.39 20.00
C GLN A 296 18.77 -47.85 20.63
N ALA A 297 19.80 -47.01 20.77
CA ALA A 297 21.03 -47.34 21.48
C ALA A 297 20.75 -47.62 22.96
N ILE A 298 19.98 -46.76 23.64
CA ILE A 298 19.51 -46.97 25.02
C ILE A 298 18.76 -48.30 25.18
N LYS A 299 17.90 -48.66 24.22
CA LYS A 299 17.07 -49.89 24.28
C LYS A 299 17.78 -51.14 23.80
N HIS A 300 18.71 -51.02 22.86
CA HIS A 300 19.64 -52.06 22.42
C HIS A 300 20.57 -52.38 23.57
N ALA A 301 21.21 -51.36 24.14
CA ALA A 301 22.02 -51.46 25.34
C ALA A 301 21.26 -52.05 26.54
N GLN A 302 20.04 -51.54 26.82
CA GLN A 302 19.17 -52.10 27.85
C GLN A 302 18.86 -53.57 27.58
N GLY A 303 18.63 -53.96 26.33
CA GLY A 303 18.48 -55.36 26.00
C GLY A 303 19.75 -56.16 26.25
N VAL A 304 20.90 -55.65 25.79
CA VAL A 304 22.18 -56.32 25.93
C VAL A 304 22.49 -56.54 27.41
N VAL A 305 22.15 -55.59 28.28
CA VAL A 305 22.00 -55.76 29.74
C VAL A 305 21.00 -56.87 30.12
N ASP A 306 19.74 -56.77 29.68
CA ASP A 306 18.66 -57.73 29.98
C ASP A 306 19.02 -59.17 29.53
N GLY A 307 20.03 -59.33 28.67
CA GLY A 307 20.57 -60.58 28.14
C GLY A 307 21.81 -61.20 28.82
N LYS A 308 22.51 -60.56 29.78
CA LYS A 308 23.72 -61.10 30.49
C LYS A 308 24.97 -61.34 29.59
N PRO A 309 26.07 -62.02 30.00
CA PRO A 309 27.27 -62.26 29.14
C PRO A 309 27.26 -63.43 28.14
N SER A 310 27.88 -63.23 26.95
CA SER A 310 28.82 -64.22 26.37
C SER A 310 30.23 -63.62 26.36
N VAL A 311 31.21 -64.38 26.86
CA VAL A 311 32.49 -63.83 27.34
C VAL A 311 33.54 -63.68 26.23
N ASP A 312 33.49 -64.53 25.20
CA ASP A 312 34.28 -64.42 23.97
C ASP A 312 34.14 -63.05 23.30
N ARG A 313 32.99 -62.40 23.50
CA ARG A 313 32.62 -61.11 22.93
C ARG A 313 32.95 -59.89 23.80
N GLN A 314 33.50 -60.06 25.01
CA GLN A 314 33.69 -59.01 26.06
C GLN A 314 33.86 -57.57 25.53
N ASN A 315 34.91 -57.34 24.75
CA ASN A 315 35.29 -56.08 24.09
C ASN A 315 34.11 -55.27 23.51
N ILE A 316 33.09 -55.96 23.02
CA ILE A 316 32.04 -55.36 22.22
C ILE A 316 31.01 -54.59 23.07
N VAL A 317 30.97 -54.81 24.38
CA VAL A 317 30.14 -53.96 25.25
C VAL A 317 30.94 -53.04 26.15
N ASP A 318 32.24 -53.28 26.33
CA ASP A 318 33.15 -52.15 26.53
C ASP A 318 33.06 -51.17 25.33
N GLN A 319 32.84 -51.69 24.11
CA GLN A 319 32.49 -50.92 22.92
C GLN A 319 31.02 -50.45 22.89
N GLU A 320 30.03 -51.13 23.47
CA GLU A 320 28.63 -50.65 23.53
C GLU A 320 28.45 -49.55 24.59
N VAL A 321 29.21 -49.60 25.69
CA VAL A 321 29.43 -48.47 26.60
C VAL A 321 29.94 -47.29 25.80
N THR A 322 30.98 -47.53 25.00
CA THR A 322 31.57 -46.54 24.11
C THR A 322 30.58 -46.08 23.04
N ASN A 323 29.74 -46.97 22.47
CA ASN A 323 28.73 -46.65 21.47
C ASN A 323 27.60 -45.82 22.07
N LEU A 324 27.22 -46.08 23.32
CA LEU A 324 26.12 -45.38 23.99
C LEU A 324 26.58 -44.03 24.54
N GLN A 325 27.78 -43.96 25.10
CA GLN A 325 28.43 -42.70 25.46
C GLN A 325 28.72 -41.86 24.20
N GLN A 326 29.19 -42.47 23.11
CA GLN A 326 29.40 -41.79 21.84
C GLN A 326 28.06 -41.41 21.19
N ALA A 327 27.01 -42.23 21.25
CA ALA A 327 25.68 -41.86 20.76
C ALA A 327 25.04 -40.71 21.56
N ALA A 328 25.26 -40.67 22.88
CA ALA A 328 24.82 -39.55 23.72
C ALA A 328 25.67 -38.27 23.47
N LYS A 329 26.98 -38.43 23.22
CA LYS A 329 27.90 -37.36 22.85
C LYS A 329 27.62 -36.83 21.43
N ASP A 330 27.33 -37.70 20.48
CA ASP A 330 26.87 -37.38 19.13
C ASP A 330 25.53 -36.66 19.20
N PHE A 331 24.58 -37.14 20.00
CA PHE A 331 23.30 -36.47 20.22
C PHE A 331 23.46 -35.06 20.80
N ASN A 332 24.39 -34.85 21.73
CA ASN A 332 24.71 -33.53 22.28
C ASN A 332 25.48 -32.62 21.30
N ASN A 333 26.39 -33.19 20.51
CA ASN A 333 27.17 -32.49 19.48
C ASN A 333 26.37 -32.20 18.20
N ILE A 334 25.26 -32.91 17.98
CA ILE A 334 24.32 -32.65 16.91
C ILE A 334 23.60 -31.34 17.19
N SER A 335 23.76 -30.40 16.27
CA SER A 335 22.97 -29.18 16.21
C SER A 335 21.48 -29.52 16.13
N ASN A 336 20.66 -28.75 16.86
CA ASN A 336 19.20 -28.89 16.82
C ASN A 336 18.71 -28.79 15.36
N GLN A 337 17.73 -29.62 14.98
CA GLN A 337 17.06 -29.49 13.68
C GLN A 337 16.10 -28.30 13.73
N ASN A 338 16.26 -27.38 12.79
CA ASN A 338 15.30 -26.33 12.52
C ASN A 338 14.02 -26.93 11.89
N ALA A 339 12.90 -26.24 12.01
CA ALA A 339 11.66 -26.58 11.31
C ALA A 339 11.88 -26.63 9.78
N ASP A 340 11.08 -27.43 9.08
CA ASP A 340 11.15 -27.53 7.63
C ASP A 340 10.51 -26.29 6.99
N LEU A 341 11.37 -25.36 6.59
CA LEU A 341 10.98 -24.12 5.90
C LEU A 341 10.85 -24.33 4.37
N THR A 342 10.94 -25.54 3.83
CA THR A 342 10.95 -25.78 2.36
C THR A 342 9.71 -25.22 1.68
N TRP A 343 8.54 -25.39 2.30
CA TRP A 343 7.27 -24.88 1.76
C TRP A 343 7.13 -23.37 1.93
N LEU A 344 7.47 -22.83 3.11
CA LEU A 344 7.43 -21.39 3.35
C LEU A 344 8.34 -20.64 2.36
N ASN A 345 9.57 -21.14 2.16
CA ASN A 345 10.50 -20.61 1.16
C ASN A 345 9.99 -20.76 -0.28
N SER A 346 9.28 -21.84 -0.61
CA SER A 346 8.69 -22.03 -1.94
C SER A 346 7.54 -21.03 -2.18
N ASN A 347 6.68 -20.80 -1.19
CA ASN A 347 5.63 -19.79 -1.25
C ASN A 347 6.20 -18.36 -1.33
N ILE A 348 7.23 -18.04 -0.54
CA ILE A 348 7.94 -16.74 -0.64
C ILE A 348 8.50 -16.55 -2.05
N LYS A 349 9.30 -17.50 -2.53
CA LYS A 349 9.95 -17.43 -3.85
C LYS A 349 8.94 -17.30 -4.99
N MET A 350 7.81 -18.00 -4.89
CA MET A 350 6.73 -17.91 -5.87
C MET A 350 6.02 -16.54 -5.80
N ALA A 351 5.69 -16.05 -4.61
CA ALA A 351 5.09 -14.74 -4.40
C ALA A 351 5.98 -13.59 -4.93
N GLU A 352 7.29 -13.68 -4.73
CA GLU A 352 8.27 -12.69 -5.23
C GLU A 352 8.34 -12.60 -6.77
N THR A 353 7.85 -13.60 -7.52
CA THR A 353 7.77 -13.53 -8.99
C THR A 353 6.54 -12.80 -9.53
N ILE A 354 5.56 -12.47 -8.67
CA ILE A 354 4.27 -11.92 -9.10
C ILE A 354 4.37 -10.39 -9.32
N ASN A 355 4.54 -9.98 -10.58
CA ASN A 355 4.72 -8.58 -11.02
C ASN A 355 3.45 -8.01 -11.69
N ILE A 356 2.27 -8.24 -11.10
CA ILE A 356 0.98 -7.89 -11.70
C ILE A 356 0.54 -6.47 -11.29
N LYS A 357 0.79 -5.49 -12.16
CA LYS A 357 0.60 -4.05 -11.85
C LYS A 357 -0.83 -3.50 -12.04
N ASN A 358 -1.75 -4.30 -12.60
CA ASN A 358 -3.11 -3.84 -12.92
C ASN A 358 -4.15 -4.10 -11.80
N LYS A 359 -3.81 -4.88 -10.76
CA LYS A 359 -4.66 -5.05 -9.56
C LYS A 359 -4.75 -3.75 -8.74
N LYS A 360 -5.65 -3.74 -7.75
CA LYS A 360 -5.81 -2.65 -6.78
C LYS A 360 -4.62 -2.53 -5.83
N GLN A 361 -4.30 -1.30 -5.42
CA GLN A 361 -3.18 -1.02 -4.51
C GLN A 361 -3.40 -1.58 -3.09
N SER A 362 -4.66 -1.64 -2.63
CA SER A 362 -5.04 -2.26 -1.35
C SER A 362 -4.61 -3.71 -1.26
N ASP A 363 -4.95 -4.50 -2.29
CA ASP A 363 -4.70 -5.94 -2.31
C ASP A 363 -3.20 -6.24 -2.52
N TRP A 364 -2.50 -5.40 -3.31
CA TRP A 364 -1.02 -5.45 -3.38
C TRP A 364 -0.35 -5.18 -2.04
N ASN A 365 -0.81 -4.17 -1.28
CA ASN A 365 -0.22 -3.85 0.02
C ASN A 365 -0.42 -4.99 1.04
N ILE A 366 -1.60 -5.64 1.05
CA ILE A 366 -1.87 -6.81 1.89
C ILE A 366 -0.93 -7.97 1.49
N PHE A 367 -0.85 -8.27 0.19
CA PHE A 367 0.02 -9.32 -0.35
C PHE A 367 1.50 -9.11 0.03
N GLN A 368 2.03 -7.91 -0.17
CA GLN A 368 3.42 -7.58 0.21
C GLN A 368 3.65 -7.63 1.73
N THR A 369 2.63 -7.33 2.55
CA THR A 369 2.75 -7.42 4.02
C THR A 369 2.95 -8.87 4.48
N GLU A 370 2.23 -9.83 3.91
CA GLU A 370 2.41 -11.25 4.25
C GLU A 370 3.73 -11.83 3.70
N ILE A 371 4.21 -11.37 2.53
CA ILE A 371 5.57 -11.71 2.05
C ILE A 371 6.63 -11.21 3.06
N LEU A 372 6.51 -9.98 3.55
CA LEU A 372 7.47 -9.41 4.50
C LEU A 372 7.48 -10.17 5.83
N LYS A 373 6.30 -10.51 6.39
CA LYS A 373 6.18 -11.35 7.59
C LYS A 373 6.84 -12.71 7.40
N ALA A 374 6.51 -13.42 6.32
CA ALA A 374 7.06 -14.72 6.00
C ALA A 374 8.59 -14.68 5.85
N LYS A 375 9.11 -13.66 5.15
CA LYS A 375 10.56 -13.45 5.00
C LYS A 375 11.26 -13.13 6.31
N ASP A 376 10.62 -12.40 7.23
CA ASP A 376 11.20 -12.13 8.55
C ASP A 376 11.23 -13.40 9.43
N TYR A 377 10.16 -14.20 9.36
CA TYR A 377 10.06 -15.50 10.03
C TYR A 377 11.15 -16.49 9.58
N VAL A 378 11.53 -16.46 8.30
CA VAL A 378 12.62 -17.27 7.74
C VAL A 378 14.02 -16.82 8.19
N LYS A 379 14.25 -15.54 8.53
CA LYS A 379 15.59 -15.05 8.97
C LYS A 379 16.05 -15.69 10.28
N ASN A 380 15.11 -15.96 11.18
CA ASN A 380 15.34 -16.57 12.49
C ASN A 380 14.65 -17.94 12.51
N PRO A 381 15.20 -18.95 11.79
CA PRO A 381 14.53 -20.22 11.57
C PRO A 381 14.22 -20.89 12.92
N PRO A 382 12.94 -21.17 13.23
CA PRO A 382 12.57 -21.76 14.51
C PRO A 382 12.99 -23.24 14.56
N LEU A 383 13.04 -23.79 15.77
CA LEU A 383 13.31 -25.22 15.97
C LEU A 383 12.12 -26.08 15.53
N ILE A 384 12.38 -27.36 15.29
CA ILE A 384 11.40 -28.34 14.77
C ILE A 384 10.16 -28.55 15.67
N ASP A 385 10.18 -28.09 16.93
CA ASP A 385 9.01 -28.06 17.83
C ASP A 385 8.02 -26.91 17.55
N LYS A 386 8.23 -26.16 16.46
CA LYS A 386 7.40 -25.05 15.99
C LYS A 386 6.91 -25.24 14.55
N GLN A 387 6.94 -26.47 14.02
CA GLN A 387 6.49 -26.76 12.65
C GLN A 387 5.07 -26.24 12.38
N ASP A 388 4.14 -26.44 13.31
CA ASP A 388 2.75 -25.97 13.21
C ASP A 388 2.65 -24.45 12.89
N GLN A 389 3.57 -23.63 13.41
CA GLN A 389 3.62 -22.18 13.16
C GLN A 389 4.24 -21.83 11.79
N VAL A 390 5.18 -22.65 11.30
CA VAL A 390 5.71 -22.56 9.94
C VAL A 390 4.61 -22.93 8.93
N ASP A 391 3.81 -23.94 9.23
CA ASP A 391 2.72 -24.41 8.39
C ASP A 391 1.57 -23.38 8.36
N GLU A 392 1.24 -22.76 9.50
CA GLU A 392 0.29 -21.64 9.57
C GLU A 392 0.77 -20.43 8.76
N MET A 393 2.03 -20.02 8.91
CA MET A 393 2.63 -18.93 8.13
C MET A 393 2.64 -19.25 6.62
N THR A 394 2.86 -20.52 6.26
CA THR A 394 2.84 -21.02 4.87
C THR A 394 1.44 -20.90 4.26
N GLU A 395 0.38 -21.24 5.00
CA GLU A 395 -1.00 -21.12 4.53
C GLU A 395 -1.46 -19.65 4.47
N ASN A 396 -1.12 -18.83 5.46
CA ASN A 396 -1.45 -17.40 5.48
C ASN A 396 -0.86 -16.67 4.25
N LEU A 397 0.42 -16.93 3.92
CA LEU A 397 1.05 -16.40 2.71
C LEU A 397 0.38 -16.94 1.43
N TRP A 398 0.00 -18.21 1.39
CA TRP A 398 -0.74 -18.78 0.27
C TRP A 398 -2.09 -18.07 0.06
N GLN A 399 -2.88 -17.89 1.12
CA GLN A 399 -4.21 -17.27 1.02
C GLN A 399 -4.13 -15.80 0.58
N ALA A 400 -3.14 -15.05 1.07
CA ALA A 400 -2.87 -13.69 0.59
C ALA A 400 -2.49 -13.66 -0.90
N THR A 401 -1.65 -14.61 -1.34
CA THR A 401 -1.25 -14.77 -2.75
C THR A 401 -2.44 -15.11 -3.66
N TYR A 402 -3.23 -16.12 -3.28
CA TYR A 402 -4.42 -16.56 -4.03
C TYR A 402 -5.47 -15.45 -4.11
N LYS A 403 -5.70 -14.71 -3.03
CA LYS A 403 -6.61 -13.56 -2.98
C LYS A 403 -6.14 -12.42 -3.89
N PHE A 404 -4.84 -12.12 -3.92
CA PHE A 404 -4.29 -11.08 -4.79
C PHE A 404 -4.40 -11.44 -6.28
N LEU A 405 -4.07 -12.67 -6.66
CA LEU A 405 -4.18 -13.14 -8.05
C LEU A 405 -5.63 -13.06 -8.58
N ASN A 406 -6.60 -13.46 -7.75
CA ASN A 406 -8.04 -13.41 -8.08
C ASN A 406 -8.71 -12.05 -7.82
N ALA A 407 -7.97 -11.02 -7.35
CA ALA A 407 -8.52 -9.68 -7.18
C ALA A 407 -8.95 -9.08 -8.54
N THR A 408 -9.94 -8.20 -8.55
CA THR A 408 -10.38 -7.55 -9.80
C THR A 408 -9.35 -6.55 -10.31
N ASP A 409 -9.21 -6.49 -11.63
CA ASP A 409 -8.35 -5.51 -12.31
C ASP A 409 -8.93 -4.10 -12.17
N ARG A 410 -8.05 -3.09 -12.12
CA ARG A 410 -8.44 -1.67 -12.12
C ARG A 410 -9.08 -1.28 -13.44
N LYS A 411 -10.12 -0.44 -13.37
CA LYS A 411 -10.89 0.04 -14.53
C LYS A 411 -10.06 1.00 -15.37
N ASP A 412 -10.19 0.95 -16.68
CA ASP A 412 -9.68 2.03 -17.54
C ASP A 412 -10.51 3.30 -17.31
N ILE A 413 -9.88 4.44 -16.99
CA ILE A 413 -10.60 5.72 -16.82
C ILE A 413 -11.39 6.12 -18.08
N ARG A 414 -10.95 5.67 -19.26
CA ARG A 414 -11.60 5.90 -20.55
C ARG A 414 -12.95 5.17 -20.71
N SER A 415 -13.25 4.22 -19.81
CA SER A 415 -14.59 3.61 -19.70
C SER A 415 -15.63 4.51 -19.01
N THR A 416 -15.18 5.59 -18.35
CA THR A 416 -16.05 6.59 -17.68
C THR A 416 -15.92 7.97 -18.33
N ILE A 417 -14.70 8.37 -18.72
CA ILE A 417 -14.41 9.65 -19.36
C ILE A 417 -13.67 9.40 -20.69
N PHE A 418 -14.41 9.39 -21.79
CA PHE A 418 -13.86 9.10 -23.11
C PHE A 418 -12.84 10.16 -23.57
N TRP A 419 -11.98 9.78 -24.52
CA TRP A 419 -10.91 10.63 -25.02
C TRP A 419 -11.44 11.89 -25.71
N LYS A 420 -10.95 13.06 -25.27
CA LYS A 420 -11.32 14.42 -25.72
C LYS A 420 -12.79 14.82 -25.47
N THR A 421 -13.54 14.12 -24.62
CA THR A 421 -14.89 14.57 -24.22
C THR A 421 -14.86 16.01 -23.71
N SER A 422 -15.80 16.83 -24.18
CA SER A 422 -15.97 18.22 -23.72
C SER A 422 -16.74 18.24 -22.40
N ILE A 423 -16.23 18.96 -21.40
CA ILE A 423 -16.95 19.27 -20.15
C ILE A 423 -17.70 20.62 -20.21
N GLY A 424 -17.86 21.18 -21.42
CA GLY A 424 -18.62 22.40 -21.70
C GLY A 424 -17.83 23.69 -21.51
N SER A 425 -18.54 24.81 -21.34
CA SER A 425 -17.96 26.10 -20.97
C SER A 425 -17.67 26.18 -19.47
N LEU A 426 -16.54 26.77 -19.11
CA LEU A 426 -16.12 27.08 -17.75
C LEU A 426 -15.94 28.60 -17.56
N LYS A 427 -16.24 29.07 -16.34
CA LYS A 427 -16.06 30.48 -15.97
C LYS A 427 -14.60 30.94 -15.93
N ASP A 428 -13.66 30.02 -15.70
CA ASP A 428 -12.21 30.23 -15.68
C ASP A 428 -11.50 28.88 -15.87
N ASN A 429 -10.18 28.91 -16.09
CA ASN A 429 -9.34 27.72 -16.26
C ASN A 429 -8.69 27.22 -14.95
N LYS A 430 -9.16 27.65 -13.77
CA LYS A 430 -8.55 27.30 -12.49
C LYS A 430 -8.87 25.84 -12.14
N HIS A 431 -7.90 25.17 -11.51
CA HIS A 431 -7.97 23.76 -11.12
C HIS A 431 -9.30 23.40 -10.41
N GLU A 432 -9.73 24.18 -9.40
CA GLU A 432 -11.01 23.92 -8.71
C GLU A 432 -12.27 24.11 -9.59
N THR A 433 -12.25 24.99 -10.59
CA THR A 433 -13.38 25.12 -11.53
C THR A 433 -13.49 23.90 -12.43
N ILE A 434 -12.34 23.40 -12.92
CA ILE A 434 -12.26 22.18 -13.75
C ILE A 434 -12.65 20.95 -12.93
N LYS A 435 -12.07 20.80 -11.72
CA LYS A 435 -12.41 19.74 -10.75
C LYS A 435 -13.89 19.76 -10.40
N LYS A 436 -14.45 20.90 -10.00
CA LYS A 436 -15.89 21.03 -9.69
C LYS A 436 -16.75 20.54 -10.85
N ARG A 437 -16.51 21.00 -12.09
CA ARG A 437 -17.27 20.53 -13.25
C ARG A 437 -17.10 19.02 -13.48
N LEU A 438 -15.90 18.48 -13.33
CA LEU A 438 -15.66 17.04 -13.47
C LEU A 438 -16.43 16.22 -12.42
N GLU A 439 -16.45 16.68 -11.17
CA GLU A 439 -17.18 16.03 -10.07
C GLU A 439 -18.71 16.27 -10.09
N GLU A 440 -19.18 17.26 -10.86
CA GLU A 440 -20.60 17.46 -11.20
C GLU A 440 -21.03 16.60 -12.39
N THR A 441 -20.14 16.38 -13.36
CA THR A 441 -20.42 15.65 -14.60
C THR A 441 -20.25 14.13 -14.44
N TYR A 442 -19.33 13.70 -13.57
CA TYR A 442 -18.95 12.30 -13.37
C TYR A 442 -18.93 11.96 -11.88
N THR A 443 -19.26 10.72 -11.53
CA THR A 443 -19.26 10.22 -10.14
C THR A 443 -17.85 9.97 -9.55
N LEU A 444 -16.80 10.47 -10.21
CA LEU A 444 -15.40 10.33 -9.82
C LEU A 444 -14.98 11.51 -8.93
N LYS A 445 -14.08 11.27 -7.97
CA LYS A 445 -13.49 12.32 -7.11
C LYS A 445 -11.99 12.48 -7.32
N GLU A 446 -11.50 13.72 -7.34
CA GLU A 446 -10.07 13.98 -7.46
C GLU A 446 -9.31 13.50 -6.21
N GLY A 447 -8.04 13.11 -6.38
CA GLY A 447 -7.18 12.52 -5.35
C GLY A 447 -7.50 11.04 -5.10
N LYS A 448 -8.78 10.68 -5.10
CA LYS A 448 -9.29 9.32 -4.96
C LYS A 448 -9.27 8.54 -6.28
N ASP A 449 -9.97 9.00 -7.30
CA ASP A 449 -10.23 8.24 -8.53
C ASP A 449 -9.37 8.73 -9.70
N TYR A 450 -8.91 9.98 -9.67
CA TYR A 450 -8.01 10.57 -10.68
C TYR A 450 -7.17 11.73 -10.11
N THR A 451 -6.28 12.28 -10.93
CA THR A 451 -5.68 13.63 -10.75
C THR A 451 -5.67 14.40 -12.06
N ILE A 452 -5.89 15.71 -11.97
CA ILE A 452 -5.87 16.71 -13.04
C ILE A 452 -4.43 17.17 -13.29
N GLY A 453 -3.96 17.06 -14.54
CA GLY A 453 -2.74 17.69 -15.02
C GLY A 453 -2.94 19.15 -15.44
N GLU A 454 -1.85 19.81 -15.85
CA GLU A 454 -1.87 21.21 -16.29
C GLU A 454 -2.81 21.44 -17.49
N VAL A 455 -3.35 22.66 -17.61
CA VAL A 455 -4.18 23.09 -18.74
C VAL A 455 -3.31 23.26 -19.99
N LYS A 456 -3.69 22.60 -21.10
CA LYS A 456 -2.96 22.61 -22.38
C LYS A 456 -3.89 22.83 -23.57
N ASP A 457 -3.30 23.17 -24.71
CA ASP A 457 -3.98 23.37 -25.98
C ASP A 457 -4.17 22.02 -26.69
N TYR A 458 -5.42 21.63 -26.92
CA TYR A 458 -5.78 20.38 -27.60
C TYR A 458 -6.57 20.69 -28.86
N ASN A 459 -5.83 20.97 -29.94
CA ASN A 459 -6.36 21.36 -31.26
C ASN A 459 -7.21 22.65 -31.25
N GLY A 460 -6.91 23.61 -30.38
CA GLY A 460 -7.67 24.86 -30.28
C GLY A 460 -8.67 24.91 -29.11
N LYS A 461 -9.01 23.78 -28.47
CA LYS A 461 -9.69 23.84 -27.16
C LYS A 461 -8.68 23.88 -26.02
N PHE A 462 -9.08 24.41 -24.87
CA PHE A 462 -8.39 24.10 -23.62
C PHE A 462 -8.70 22.65 -23.22
N GLY A 463 -7.84 22.06 -22.40
CA GLY A 463 -8.09 20.74 -21.83
C GLY A 463 -7.06 20.36 -20.79
N VAL A 464 -7.33 19.28 -20.07
CA VAL A 464 -6.43 18.71 -19.06
C VAL A 464 -6.31 17.20 -19.25
N GLU A 465 -5.13 16.66 -18.96
CA GLU A 465 -4.92 15.22 -18.87
C GLU A 465 -5.37 14.72 -17.48
N LEU A 466 -6.26 13.74 -17.46
CA LEU A 466 -6.70 13.05 -16.24
C LEU A 466 -5.95 11.72 -16.13
N THR A 467 -5.20 11.52 -15.06
CA THR A 467 -4.52 10.25 -14.75
C THR A 467 -5.32 9.47 -13.73
N GLY A 468 -5.71 8.21 -14.03
CA GLY A 468 -6.49 7.36 -13.12
C GLY A 468 -5.72 6.93 -11.87
N LYS A 469 -6.41 6.87 -10.73
CA LYS A 469 -5.90 6.46 -9.42
C LYS A 469 -6.77 5.39 -8.75
N ASN A 470 -6.17 4.69 -7.79
CA ASN A 470 -6.78 3.67 -6.92
C ASN A 470 -7.56 2.58 -7.66
N ASP A 471 -8.86 2.75 -7.92
CA ASP A 471 -9.67 1.79 -8.67
C ASP A 471 -9.53 1.94 -10.21
N TYR A 472 -8.86 3.01 -10.65
CA TYR A 472 -8.68 3.36 -12.06
C TYR A 472 -7.22 3.27 -12.54
N LEU A 473 -7.10 3.21 -13.86
CA LEU A 473 -5.90 3.09 -14.67
C LEU A 473 -5.96 4.00 -15.90
N GLN A 474 -4.82 4.10 -16.61
CA GLN A 474 -4.63 4.87 -17.84
C GLN A 474 -4.77 6.39 -17.68
N LYS A 475 -4.60 7.07 -18.80
CA LYS A 475 -4.77 8.52 -18.96
C LYS A 475 -5.87 8.79 -19.98
N THR A 476 -6.62 9.85 -19.76
CA THR A 476 -7.55 10.43 -20.74
C THR A 476 -7.38 11.95 -20.78
N VAL A 477 -7.94 12.62 -21.77
CA VAL A 477 -7.96 14.09 -21.86
C VAL A 477 -9.40 14.53 -21.94
N VAL A 478 -9.78 15.50 -21.12
CA VAL A 478 -11.03 16.26 -21.29
C VAL A 478 -10.73 17.61 -21.92
N THR A 479 -11.67 18.13 -22.71
CA THR A 479 -11.58 19.47 -23.29
C THR A 479 -12.63 20.40 -22.71
N PHE A 480 -12.40 21.71 -22.78
CA PHE A 480 -13.35 22.74 -22.40
C PHE A 480 -13.10 24.02 -23.19
N VAL A 481 -14.10 24.90 -23.15
CA VAL A 481 -13.98 26.30 -23.58
C VAL A 481 -14.15 27.22 -22.38
N LEU A 482 -13.66 28.44 -22.48
CA LEU A 482 -13.94 29.49 -21.50
C LEU A 482 -15.08 30.38 -21.99
N ASP A 483 -15.75 31.07 -21.08
CA ASP A 483 -16.55 32.23 -21.47
C ASP A 483 -15.63 33.32 -22.04
N ILE A 484 -15.98 33.92 -23.18
CA ILE A 484 -15.22 35.01 -23.82
C ILE A 484 -15.11 36.26 -22.92
N GLN A 485 -16.00 36.40 -21.94
CA GLN A 485 -15.90 37.43 -20.89
C GLN A 485 -14.57 37.39 -20.13
N ASN A 486 -13.88 36.24 -20.08
CA ASN A 486 -12.54 36.11 -19.46
C ASN A 486 -11.45 36.96 -20.13
N ILE A 487 -11.62 37.35 -21.40
CA ILE A 487 -10.66 38.16 -22.15
C ILE A 487 -11.22 39.54 -22.51
N GLU A 488 -12.39 39.94 -21.99
CA GLU A 488 -13.01 41.22 -22.34
C GLU A 488 -12.10 42.41 -22.00
N ASN A 489 -11.50 42.40 -20.80
CA ASN A 489 -10.55 43.42 -20.37
C ASN A 489 -9.34 43.55 -21.32
N ASP A 490 -8.76 42.42 -21.74
CA ASP A 490 -7.61 42.41 -22.65
C ASP A 490 -7.99 42.90 -24.06
N MET A 491 -9.23 42.62 -24.48
CA MET A 491 -9.81 43.09 -25.73
C MET A 491 -10.13 44.59 -25.71
N ASP A 492 -10.64 45.13 -24.60
CA ASP A 492 -10.85 46.57 -24.43
C ASP A 492 -9.52 47.35 -24.38
N ILE A 493 -8.47 46.80 -23.74
CA ILE A 493 -7.10 47.36 -23.80
C ILE A 493 -6.60 47.39 -25.25
N LEU A 494 -6.75 46.29 -25.99
CA LEU A 494 -6.30 46.20 -27.37
C LEU A 494 -7.09 47.16 -28.28
N ALA A 495 -8.41 47.23 -28.15
CA ALA A 495 -9.26 48.18 -28.87
C ALA A 495 -8.89 49.63 -28.57
N THR A 496 -8.47 49.95 -27.33
CA THR A 496 -8.02 51.29 -26.93
C THR A 496 -6.52 51.56 -27.18
N SER A 497 -5.75 50.63 -27.72
CA SER A 497 -4.30 50.85 -27.96
C SER A 497 -3.99 51.88 -29.06
N LYS A 498 -4.91 52.15 -30.00
CA LYS A 498 -4.83 53.28 -30.96
C LYS A 498 -5.54 54.53 -30.39
N GLN A 499 -4.82 55.65 -30.30
CA GLN A 499 -5.36 56.95 -29.82
C GLN A 499 -5.84 57.88 -30.95
N ASP A 500 -5.10 57.94 -32.06
CA ASP A 500 -5.23 59.01 -33.07
C ASP A 500 -6.12 58.64 -34.27
N GLN A 501 -6.35 57.34 -34.47
CA GLN A 501 -7.13 56.79 -35.57
C GLN A 501 -7.96 55.59 -35.11
N PHE A 502 -9.16 55.44 -35.67
CA PHE A 502 -9.97 54.26 -35.41
C PHE A 502 -9.32 52.98 -35.93
N TRP A 503 -9.58 51.87 -35.25
CA TRP A 503 -9.45 50.56 -35.86
C TRP A 503 -10.48 50.38 -37.00
N THR A 504 -10.13 49.57 -37.99
CA THR A 504 -11.12 48.81 -38.77
C THR A 504 -11.32 47.43 -38.13
N ALA A 505 -12.46 46.78 -38.38
CA ALA A 505 -12.71 45.42 -37.88
C ALA A 505 -11.63 44.41 -38.33
N HIS A 506 -11.12 44.55 -39.57
CA HIS A 506 -10.07 43.68 -40.10
C HIS A 506 -8.70 43.91 -39.42
N GLU A 507 -8.31 45.16 -39.17
CA GLU A 507 -7.08 45.44 -38.44
C GLU A 507 -7.15 44.93 -36.99
N LEU A 508 -8.29 45.10 -36.31
CA LEU A 508 -8.46 44.64 -34.92
C LEU A 508 -8.45 43.11 -34.84
N GLN A 509 -9.04 42.42 -35.83
CA GLN A 509 -8.91 40.96 -35.99
C GLN A 509 -7.44 40.52 -36.07
N LEU A 510 -6.63 41.18 -36.93
CA LEU A 510 -5.21 40.88 -37.08
C LEU A 510 -4.41 41.18 -35.79
N ALA A 511 -4.80 42.22 -35.04
CA ALA A 511 -4.18 42.54 -33.75
C ALA A 511 -4.49 41.47 -32.69
N ILE A 512 -5.74 40.99 -32.64
CA ILE A 512 -6.19 39.91 -31.72
C ILE A 512 -5.42 38.60 -31.96
N GLU A 513 -5.19 38.26 -33.22
CA GLU A 513 -4.39 37.09 -33.62
C GLU A 513 -2.89 37.31 -33.30
N LYS A 514 -2.35 38.52 -33.48
CA LYS A 514 -0.96 38.88 -33.18
C LYS A 514 -0.65 38.82 -31.67
N GLU A 515 -1.52 39.35 -30.83
CA GLU A 515 -1.37 39.27 -29.36
C GLU A 515 -1.75 37.89 -28.80
N ASN A 516 -2.02 36.89 -29.67
CA ASN A 516 -2.26 35.49 -29.32
C ASN A 516 -3.48 35.28 -28.39
N LEU A 517 -4.40 36.26 -28.35
CA LEU A 517 -5.68 36.18 -27.67
C LEU A 517 -6.64 35.25 -28.43
N ASP A 518 -6.56 35.24 -29.77
CA ASP A 518 -7.13 34.21 -30.64
C ASP A 518 -6.00 33.35 -31.26
N LYS A 519 -6.31 32.08 -31.53
CA LYS A 519 -5.47 31.19 -32.36
C LYS A 519 -6.31 30.62 -33.48
N LYS A 520 -5.96 30.99 -34.72
CA LYS A 520 -6.56 30.55 -36.00
C LYS A 520 -7.93 31.16 -36.34
N ASN A 521 -8.12 32.46 -36.07
CA ASN A 521 -9.32 33.20 -36.52
C ASN A 521 -10.62 32.55 -35.96
N THR A 522 -10.61 32.13 -34.69
CA THR A 522 -11.74 31.52 -33.99
C THR A 522 -12.59 32.53 -33.22
N LEU A 523 -12.17 33.80 -33.21
CA LEU A 523 -12.98 34.97 -32.89
C LEU A 523 -13.26 35.74 -34.18
N LYS A 524 -14.40 36.44 -34.23
CA LYS A 524 -14.79 37.32 -35.34
C LYS A 524 -15.08 38.73 -34.83
N VAL A 525 -14.34 39.71 -35.34
CA VAL A 525 -14.58 41.14 -35.10
C VAL A 525 -15.59 41.69 -36.12
N THR A 526 -16.60 42.42 -35.63
CA THR A 526 -17.54 43.18 -36.45
C THR A 526 -17.72 44.60 -35.88
N GLU A 527 -17.75 45.62 -36.74
CA GLU A 527 -18.09 46.98 -36.31
C GLU A 527 -19.60 47.09 -36.10
N VAL A 528 -20.04 47.61 -34.94
CA VAL A 528 -21.47 47.62 -34.55
C VAL A 528 -22.02 49.00 -34.21
N ALA A 529 -21.15 49.98 -33.91
CA ALA A 529 -21.55 51.39 -33.79
C ALA A 529 -20.34 52.32 -34.05
N HIS A 530 -20.61 53.51 -34.59
CA HIS A 530 -19.61 54.55 -34.81
C HIS A 530 -20.28 55.92 -34.67
N ASP A 531 -19.77 56.75 -33.76
CA ASP A 531 -20.13 58.15 -33.58
C ASP A 531 -18.89 59.02 -33.85
N PRO A 532 -18.82 59.72 -35.00
CA PRO A 532 -17.67 60.56 -35.33
C PRO A 532 -17.61 61.88 -34.53
N ASN A 533 -18.72 62.33 -33.94
CA ASN A 533 -18.78 63.56 -33.13
C ASN A 533 -18.21 63.31 -31.72
N LEU A 534 -18.63 62.21 -31.10
CA LEU A 534 -18.12 61.75 -29.80
C LEU A 534 -16.76 61.03 -29.92
N LYS A 535 -16.32 60.74 -31.15
CA LYS A 535 -15.09 60.01 -31.51
C LYS A 535 -15.06 58.58 -30.95
N VAL A 536 -16.20 57.91 -31.02
CA VAL A 536 -16.42 56.55 -30.51
C VAL A 536 -16.58 55.57 -31.66
N LYS A 537 -15.97 54.39 -31.54
CA LYS A 537 -16.31 53.22 -32.36
C LYS A 537 -16.42 51.98 -31.48
N ARG A 538 -17.40 51.11 -31.75
CA ARG A 538 -17.66 49.88 -31.00
C ARG A 538 -17.58 48.66 -31.89
N PHE A 539 -16.96 47.61 -31.37
CA PHE A 539 -16.79 46.33 -32.06
C PHE A 539 -17.41 45.20 -31.25
N LYS A 540 -18.23 44.38 -31.89
CA LYS A 540 -18.62 43.08 -31.34
C LYS A 540 -17.56 42.05 -31.70
N ILE A 541 -17.09 41.32 -30.70
CA ILE A 541 -16.19 40.18 -30.87
C ILE A 541 -16.94 38.93 -30.43
N ARG A 542 -17.13 37.98 -31.35
CA ARG A 542 -17.90 36.74 -31.12
C ARG A 542 -16.99 35.53 -31.34
N ALA A 543 -17.12 34.51 -30.51
CA ALA A 543 -16.53 33.20 -30.78
C ALA A 543 -17.23 32.54 -31.98
N ASP A 544 -16.46 32.16 -33.00
CA ASP A 544 -16.97 31.55 -34.23
C ASP A 544 -17.54 30.15 -33.93
N ASP A 545 -18.83 29.98 -34.17
CA ASP A 545 -19.57 28.74 -33.93
C ASP A 545 -19.48 27.74 -35.11
N GLN A 546 -18.89 28.14 -36.24
CA GLN A 546 -18.65 27.24 -37.38
C GLN A 546 -17.44 26.31 -37.21
N TYR A 547 -16.63 26.51 -36.16
CA TYR A 547 -15.43 25.72 -35.91
C TYR A 547 -15.45 25.07 -34.53
N GLU A 548 -15.27 23.74 -34.49
CA GLU A 548 -15.03 22.98 -33.25
C GLU A 548 -13.68 23.32 -32.55
N TYR A 549 -13.06 24.45 -32.87
CA TYR A 549 -11.68 24.79 -32.53
C TYR A 549 -11.53 26.10 -31.74
N SER A 550 -12.62 26.81 -31.43
CA SER A 550 -12.53 28.00 -30.57
C SER A 550 -12.21 27.63 -29.12
N LYS A 551 -11.40 28.49 -28.48
CA LYS A 551 -11.12 28.45 -27.04
C LYS A 551 -12.24 29.02 -26.19
N TYR A 552 -13.11 29.82 -26.80
CA TYR A 552 -14.07 30.66 -26.11
C TYR A 552 -15.50 30.39 -26.59
N GLN A 553 -16.48 30.81 -25.81
CA GLN A 553 -17.88 30.80 -26.17
C GLN A 553 -18.52 32.13 -25.77
N GLY A 554 -19.44 32.64 -26.60
CA GLY A 554 -20.19 33.88 -26.36
C GLY A 554 -19.76 35.03 -27.28
N GLU A 555 -20.21 36.24 -26.93
CA GLU A 555 -19.80 37.49 -27.56
C GLU A 555 -19.65 38.61 -26.52
N ILE A 556 -18.74 39.55 -26.80
CA ILE A 556 -18.46 40.78 -26.03
C ILE A 556 -18.55 41.99 -26.95
N ILE A 557 -18.69 43.19 -26.38
CA ILE A 557 -18.60 44.46 -27.13
C ILE A 557 -17.55 45.34 -26.48
N VAL A 558 -16.54 45.71 -27.28
CA VAL A 558 -15.43 46.59 -26.88
C VAL A 558 -15.55 47.96 -27.53
N SER A 559 -15.08 48.99 -26.83
CA SER A 559 -15.32 50.39 -27.19
C SER A 559 -14.01 51.17 -27.30
N GLN A 560 -13.72 51.69 -28.51
CA GLN A 560 -12.59 52.60 -28.75
C GLN A 560 -13.07 54.05 -28.69
N VAL A 561 -12.33 54.90 -27.95
CA VAL A 561 -12.51 56.36 -27.90
C VAL A 561 -11.19 57.02 -28.29
N LEU A 562 -11.21 57.84 -29.34
CA LEU A 562 -10.02 58.58 -29.79
C LEU A 562 -9.80 59.82 -28.92
N ASN A 563 -8.53 60.22 -28.73
CA ASN A 563 -8.16 61.43 -27.99
C ASN A 563 -8.73 61.47 -26.54
N ARG A 564 -8.89 60.30 -25.91
CA ARG A 564 -9.56 60.12 -24.60
C ARG A 564 -8.99 60.94 -23.45
N GLU A 565 -7.68 61.19 -23.47
CA GLU A 565 -6.97 62.05 -22.50
C GLU A 565 -7.47 63.51 -22.51
N ASN A 566 -8.19 63.90 -23.55
CA ASN A 566 -8.79 65.22 -23.72
C ASN A 566 -10.34 65.17 -23.81
N GLN A 567 -10.98 64.00 -23.64
CA GLN A 567 -12.44 63.85 -23.66
C GLN A 567 -13.02 63.98 -22.25
N ASP A 568 -13.38 65.21 -21.86
CA ASP A 568 -13.88 65.56 -20.52
C ASP A 568 -15.36 65.19 -20.28
N LYS A 569 -16.12 64.91 -21.34
CA LYS A 569 -17.49 64.39 -21.25
C LYS A 569 -17.53 62.93 -20.79
N THR A 570 -18.51 62.60 -19.95
CA THR A 570 -18.86 61.19 -19.72
C THR A 570 -19.58 60.66 -20.94
N ILE A 571 -19.10 59.58 -21.54
CA ILE A 571 -19.75 58.91 -22.67
C ILE A 571 -20.20 57.53 -22.20
N TYR A 572 -21.44 57.16 -22.52
CA TYR A 572 -22.09 55.97 -22.00
C TYR A 572 -23.02 55.33 -23.03
N ILE A 573 -23.43 54.09 -22.75
CA ILE A 573 -24.47 53.38 -23.50
C ILE A 573 -25.77 53.49 -22.73
N ASP A 574 -26.79 54.07 -23.36
CA ASP A 574 -28.11 54.25 -22.74
C ASP A 574 -28.95 52.96 -22.85
N GLN A 575 -30.12 52.94 -22.18
CA GLN A 575 -30.99 51.77 -22.08
C GLN A 575 -31.55 51.28 -23.43
N ASP A 576 -31.53 52.12 -24.46
CA ASP A 576 -31.87 51.81 -25.86
C ASP A 576 -30.68 51.25 -26.68
N GLY A 577 -29.49 51.14 -26.07
CA GLY A 577 -28.26 50.68 -26.72
C GLY A 577 -27.51 51.77 -27.50
N THR A 578 -28.01 53.01 -27.55
CA THR A 578 -27.35 54.11 -28.26
C THR A 578 -26.20 54.71 -27.45
N ILE A 579 -25.22 55.27 -28.15
CA ILE A 579 -24.12 56.04 -27.54
C ILE A 579 -24.66 57.43 -27.20
N LYS A 580 -24.55 57.83 -25.93
CA LYS A 580 -24.92 59.18 -25.46
C LYS A 580 -23.78 59.77 -24.62
N SER A 581 -23.80 61.08 -24.40
CA SER A 581 -22.82 61.77 -23.56
C SER A 581 -23.46 62.78 -22.62
N ASN A 582 -22.77 63.10 -21.53
CA ASN A 582 -23.16 64.13 -20.57
C ASN A 582 -21.91 64.93 -20.13
N ASP A 583 -22.12 66.21 -19.80
CA ASP A 583 -21.12 67.10 -19.19
C ASP A 583 -20.94 66.84 -17.67
N ASN A 584 -21.58 65.79 -17.16
CA ASN A 584 -21.55 65.31 -15.77
C ASN A 584 -21.59 63.76 -15.78
N SER A 585 -21.92 63.13 -14.65
CA SER A 585 -22.19 61.70 -14.52
C SER A 585 -23.18 61.13 -15.54
N ALA A 586 -23.06 59.84 -15.85
CA ALA A 586 -24.09 59.13 -16.61
C ALA A 586 -25.40 59.00 -15.79
N PRO A 587 -26.59 58.96 -16.41
CA PRO A 587 -27.85 58.74 -15.71
C PRO A 587 -27.91 57.44 -14.90
N GLU A 588 -28.70 57.42 -13.83
CA GLU A 588 -28.95 56.21 -13.06
C GLU A 588 -29.69 55.15 -13.91
N GLY A 589 -29.34 53.88 -13.72
CA GLY A 589 -29.77 52.77 -14.60
C GLY A 589 -28.82 52.47 -15.78
N VAL A 590 -27.85 53.34 -16.08
CA VAL A 590 -26.78 53.06 -17.06
C VAL A 590 -25.81 52.00 -16.51
N LYS A 591 -25.46 51.03 -17.36
CA LYS A 591 -24.58 49.90 -17.00
C LYS A 591 -23.18 49.97 -17.60
N GLU A 592 -23.00 50.67 -18.73
CA GLU A 592 -21.73 50.80 -19.43
C GLU A 592 -21.40 52.27 -19.67
N VAL A 593 -20.31 52.72 -19.04
CA VAL A 593 -19.61 53.97 -19.38
C VAL A 593 -18.41 53.60 -20.24
N ILE A 594 -18.20 54.30 -21.36
CA ILE A 594 -17.11 54.04 -22.33
C ILE A 594 -16.04 55.13 -22.34
N ASN A 595 -16.34 56.31 -21.76
CA ASN A 595 -15.34 57.31 -21.37
C ASN A 595 -15.78 57.94 -20.05
N ILE A 596 -14.90 57.92 -19.04
CA ILE A 596 -15.14 58.59 -17.75
C ILE A 596 -14.75 60.06 -17.90
N GLY A 597 -15.73 60.95 -17.79
CA GLY A 597 -15.51 62.39 -17.85
C GLY A 597 -14.95 63.00 -16.56
N TRP A 598 -14.61 64.28 -16.62
CA TRP A 598 -14.15 65.05 -15.46
C TRP A 598 -14.53 66.52 -15.60
N SER A 599 -14.76 67.16 -14.45
CA SER A 599 -15.12 68.57 -14.37
C SER A 599 -13.89 69.49 -14.39
N SER A 600 -14.09 70.80 -14.55
CA SER A 600 -13.02 71.78 -14.77
C SER A 600 -11.93 71.78 -13.69
N ASN A 601 -12.28 71.44 -12.44
CA ASN A 601 -11.38 71.32 -11.29
C ASN A 601 -10.65 69.96 -11.17
N LYS A 602 -10.67 69.13 -12.21
CA LYS A 602 -10.04 67.80 -12.30
C LYS A 602 -10.65 66.71 -11.40
N LYS A 603 -11.80 66.98 -10.77
CA LYS A 603 -12.62 65.93 -10.17
C LYS A 603 -13.33 65.13 -11.26
N VAL A 604 -13.18 63.82 -11.19
CA VAL A 604 -13.88 62.83 -12.02
C VAL A 604 -15.41 62.95 -11.89
N HIS A 605 -16.14 62.55 -12.94
CA HIS A 605 -17.58 62.34 -12.87
C HIS A 605 -17.91 61.01 -12.19
N GLU A 606 -18.85 61.05 -11.24
CA GLU A 606 -19.25 59.88 -10.44
C GLU A 606 -20.04 58.89 -11.31
N MET A 607 -19.90 57.59 -11.05
CA MET A 607 -20.64 56.55 -11.76
C MET A 607 -22.05 56.36 -11.15
N PRO A 608 -23.07 55.97 -11.94
CA PRO A 608 -24.37 55.56 -11.42
C PRO A 608 -24.26 54.27 -10.61
N ARG A 609 -25.20 54.02 -9.69
CA ARG A 609 -25.18 52.83 -8.81
C ARG A 609 -25.31 51.54 -9.60
N SER A 610 -26.01 51.59 -10.73
CA SER A 610 -26.18 50.50 -11.70
C SER A 610 -24.93 50.17 -12.53
N ILE A 611 -23.80 50.87 -12.36
CA ILE A 611 -22.61 50.68 -13.20
C ILE A 611 -22.05 49.24 -13.11
N GLN A 612 -21.72 48.67 -14.26
CA GLN A 612 -21.15 47.32 -14.38
C GLN A 612 -19.87 47.33 -15.22
N LYS A 613 -19.80 48.16 -16.26
CA LYS A 613 -18.64 48.32 -17.16
C LYS A 613 -18.19 49.78 -17.28
N VAL A 614 -16.87 49.98 -17.25
CA VAL A 614 -16.12 51.23 -17.42
C VAL A 614 -14.96 51.01 -18.41
N PRO A 615 -14.33 52.06 -18.98
CA PRO A 615 -13.13 51.91 -19.78
C PRO A 615 -11.95 51.26 -19.01
N PRO A 616 -11.04 50.54 -19.70
CA PRO A 616 -9.82 49.96 -19.12
C PRO A 616 -8.74 51.02 -18.80
N TYR A 617 -9.07 52.30 -18.98
CA TYR A 617 -8.22 53.46 -18.77
C TYR A 617 -8.96 54.52 -17.93
N ILE A 618 -8.19 55.41 -17.32
CA ILE A 618 -8.68 56.69 -16.79
C ILE A 618 -7.86 57.82 -17.45
N SER A 619 -8.40 59.04 -17.51
CA SER A 619 -7.68 60.17 -18.09
C SER A 619 -6.58 60.67 -17.15
N PRO A 620 -5.34 60.87 -17.61
CA PRO A 620 -4.24 61.42 -16.80
C PRO A 620 -4.44 62.90 -16.42
N LYS A 621 -5.57 63.51 -16.79
CA LYS A 621 -6.00 64.84 -16.32
C LYS A 621 -6.86 64.79 -15.05
N ILE A 622 -7.21 63.61 -14.55
CA ILE A 622 -8.00 63.46 -13.32
C ILE A 622 -7.06 63.50 -12.12
N GLU A 623 -7.31 64.45 -11.22
CA GLU A 623 -6.51 64.67 -10.00
C GLU A 623 -7.31 64.31 -8.73
N SER A 624 -8.61 64.01 -8.86
CA SER A 624 -9.47 63.59 -7.76
C SER A 624 -10.47 62.52 -8.19
N LEU A 625 -10.44 61.37 -7.50
CA LEU A 625 -11.36 60.24 -7.64
C LEU A 625 -12.51 60.28 -6.63
N TYR A 626 -12.85 61.47 -6.11
CA TYR A 626 -13.88 61.66 -5.09
C TYR A 626 -15.19 60.96 -5.50
N HIS A 627 -15.65 60.01 -4.68
CA HIS A 627 -16.93 59.30 -4.82
C HIS A 627 -17.16 58.58 -6.18
N LEU A 628 -16.09 58.24 -6.92
CA LEU A 628 -16.20 57.68 -8.28
C LEU A 628 -17.12 56.46 -8.40
N PHE A 629 -16.95 55.45 -7.55
CA PHE A 629 -17.82 54.27 -7.47
C PHE A 629 -18.71 54.31 -6.21
N GLY A 630 -19.12 55.51 -5.79
CA GLY A 630 -19.99 55.72 -4.65
C GLY A 630 -21.33 55.02 -4.81
N TRP A 631 -21.61 54.03 -3.96
CA TRP A 631 -22.81 53.18 -3.97
C TRP A 631 -22.97 52.33 -5.24
N ALA A 632 -21.86 52.03 -5.93
CA ALA A 632 -21.82 51.11 -7.06
C ALA A 632 -21.86 49.64 -6.58
N GLU A 633 -22.96 49.24 -5.93
CA GLU A 633 -23.10 47.98 -5.16
C GLU A 633 -22.68 46.72 -5.95
N SER A 634 -22.94 46.69 -7.26
CA SER A 634 -22.65 45.56 -8.15
C SER A 634 -21.32 45.66 -8.94
N PHE A 635 -20.58 46.76 -8.80
CA PHE A 635 -19.40 46.99 -9.63
C PHE A 635 -18.19 46.15 -9.20
N ASN A 636 -17.57 45.45 -10.16
CA ASN A 636 -16.43 44.57 -9.90
C ASN A 636 -15.55 44.30 -11.14
N GLN A 637 -15.37 45.28 -12.04
CA GLN A 637 -14.48 45.16 -13.21
C GLN A 637 -13.01 45.47 -12.81
N PRO A 638 -12.00 44.78 -13.38
CA PRO A 638 -10.58 45.10 -13.18
C PRO A 638 -10.22 46.56 -13.49
N LEU A 639 -9.43 47.19 -12.61
CA LEU A 639 -8.95 48.57 -12.73
C LEU A 639 -7.41 48.68 -12.73
N ASN A 640 -6.71 47.55 -12.87
CA ASN A 640 -5.26 47.42 -12.64
C ASN A 640 -4.37 48.09 -13.71
N ASN A 641 -4.96 48.72 -14.73
CA ASN A 641 -4.26 49.41 -15.83
C ASN A 641 -4.50 50.93 -15.83
N TRP A 642 -5.24 51.44 -14.84
CA TRP A 642 -5.48 52.87 -14.69
C TRP A 642 -4.23 53.60 -14.17
N ASP A 643 -3.75 54.59 -14.92
CA ASP A 643 -2.75 55.55 -14.44
C ASP A 643 -3.42 56.55 -13.48
N VAL A 644 -3.29 56.29 -12.18
CA VAL A 644 -3.73 57.19 -11.11
C VAL A 644 -2.58 58.06 -10.56
N SER A 645 -1.41 58.10 -11.22
CA SER A 645 -0.21 58.80 -10.73
C SER A 645 -0.36 60.32 -10.58
N LYS A 646 -1.48 60.91 -11.03
CA LYS A 646 -1.82 62.33 -10.85
C LYS A 646 -2.85 62.58 -9.73
N VAL A 647 -3.45 61.52 -9.18
CA VAL A 647 -4.51 61.62 -8.19
C VAL A 647 -3.95 62.07 -6.84
N THR A 648 -4.59 63.10 -6.27
CA THR A 648 -4.27 63.67 -4.95
C THR A 648 -5.36 63.38 -3.92
N ASN A 649 -6.57 62.98 -4.34
CA ASN A 649 -7.71 62.69 -3.49
C ASN A 649 -8.42 61.40 -3.95
N MET A 650 -8.56 60.44 -3.03
CA MET A 650 -9.31 59.17 -3.20
C MET A 650 -10.45 59.02 -2.16
N GLU A 651 -10.96 60.13 -1.63
CA GLU A 651 -12.09 60.13 -0.70
C GLU A 651 -13.31 59.43 -1.31
N ARG A 652 -13.88 58.47 -0.56
CA ARG A 652 -15.08 57.70 -0.93
C ARG A 652 -15.01 56.95 -2.27
N THR A 653 -13.83 56.75 -2.88
CA THR A 653 -13.73 56.21 -4.25
C THR A 653 -14.46 54.88 -4.47
N PHE A 654 -14.52 53.99 -3.47
CA PHE A 654 -15.29 52.74 -3.48
C PHE A 654 -16.31 52.66 -2.33
N ASN A 655 -16.77 53.80 -1.80
CA ASN A 655 -17.70 53.82 -0.66
C ASN A 655 -19.06 53.22 -1.05
N GLY A 656 -19.44 52.09 -0.45
CA GLY A 656 -20.67 51.36 -0.78
C GLY A 656 -20.57 50.48 -2.03
N ALA A 657 -19.38 50.29 -2.61
CA ALA A 657 -19.17 49.35 -3.72
C ALA A 657 -19.08 47.90 -3.18
N GLU A 658 -20.21 47.36 -2.69
CA GLU A 658 -20.22 46.15 -1.86
C GLU A 658 -19.58 44.91 -2.51
N SER A 659 -19.71 44.77 -3.83
CA SER A 659 -19.17 43.66 -4.62
C SER A 659 -17.71 43.83 -5.06
N PHE A 660 -17.12 45.02 -4.89
CA PHE A 660 -15.80 45.33 -5.45
C PHE A 660 -14.67 44.58 -4.73
N ASN A 661 -13.88 43.81 -5.49
CA ASN A 661 -12.78 43.00 -4.98
C ASN A 661 -11.70 42.75 -6.06
N GLN A 662 -11.34 43.78 -6.84
CA GLN A 662 -10.36 43.69 -7.93
C GLN A 662 -8.99 44.24 -7.55
N ASP A 663 -7.95 43.68 -8.16
CA ASP A 663 -6.55 44.06 -7.89
C ASP A 663 -6.28 45.52 -8.30
N ILE A 664 -5.81 46.31 -7.34
CA ILE A 664 -5.38 47.71 -7.45
C ILE A 664 -3.99 47.91 -6.79
N SER A 665 -3.25 46.83 -6.53
CA SER A 665 -1.91 46.85 -5.92
C SER A 665 -0.84 47.56 -6.75
N LYS A 666 -1.14 47.86 -8.02
CA LYS A 666 -0.28 48.55 -8.99
C LYS A 666 -0.54 50.06 -9.11
N TRP A 667 -1.53 50.60 -8.39
CA TRP A 667 -1.85 52.03 -8.42
C TRP A 667 -0.75 52.87 -7.76
N ASP A 668 -0.23 53.90 -8.47
CA ASP A 668 0.68 54.90 -7.91
C ASP A 668 -0.08 55.86 -6.98
N THR A 669 -0.10 55.56 -5.69
CA THR A 669 -0.71 56.40 -4.66
C THR A 669 0.20 57.51 -4.14
N SER A 670 1.42 57.68 -4.68
CA SER A 670 2.47 58.56 -4.12
C SER A 670 2.14 60.06 -4.04
N LYS A 671 0.98 60.50 -4.56
CA LYS A 671 0.50 61.89 -4.49
C LYS A 671 -0.81 62.03 -3.72
N VAL A 672 -1.39 60.93 -3.26
CA VAL A 672 -2.67 60.92 -2.53
C VAL A 672 -2.46 61.49 -1.12
N THR A 673 -3.32 62.44 -0.75
CA THR A 673 -3.29 63.15 0.54
C THR A 673 -4.51 62.86 1.42
N ASN A 674 -5.58 62.31 0.83
CA ASN A 674 -6.87 62.01 1.45
C ASN A 674 -7.40 60.65 0.93
N MET A 675 -7.69 59.72 1.85
CA MET A 675 -8.28 58.40 1.59
C MET A 675 -9.55 58.15 2.45
N VAL A 676 -10.22 59.22 2.89
CA VAL A 676 -11.33 59.18 3.83
C VAL A 676 -12.54 58.41 3.25
N TRP A 677 -13.13 57.49 4.02
CA TRP A 677 -14.16 56.53 3.58
C TRP A 677 -13.81 55.65 2.36
N MET A 678 -12.56 55.59 1.88
CA MET A 678 -12.24 55.06 0.53
C MET A 678 -12.84 53.67 0.22
N PHE A 679 -12.73 52.70 1.14
CA PHE A 679 -13.30 51.34 1.03
C PHE A 679 -14.45 51.11 2.00
N SER A 680 -15.07 52.17 2.53
CA SER A 680 -16.13 52.00 3.51
C SER A 680 -17.35 51.31 2.90
N ASN A 681 -17.84 50.24 3.55
CA ASN A 681 -18.89 49.35 3.04
C ASN A 681 -18.53 48.63 1.72
N ALA A 682 -17.27 48.60 1.29
CA ALA A 682 -16.80 47.68 0.25
C ALA A 682 -16.68 46.26 0.84
N LYS A 683 -17.83 45.64 1.15
CA LYS A 683 -17.93 44.42 1.98
C LYS A 683 -17.09 43.26 1.48
N SER A 684 -16.94 43.13 0.15
CA SER A 684 -16.19 42.05 -0.50
C SER A 684 -14.69 42.32 -0.65
N PHE A 685 -14.21 43.54 -0.39
CA PHE A 685 -12.85 43.94 -0.73
C PHE A 685 -11.80 43.30 0.17
N ASN A 686 -10.86 42.57 -0.42
CA ASN A 686 -9.78 41.89 0.29
C ASN A 686 -8.53 41.68 -0.62
N GLN A 687 -8.11 42.73 -1.35
CA GLN A 687 -6.96 42.71 -2.25
C GLN A 687 -5.72 43.40 -1.64
N PRO A 688 -4.49 42.95 -1.95
CA PRO A 688 -3.28 43.42 -1.29
C PRO A 688 -2.98 44.90 -1.57
N LEU A 689 -2.67 45.66 -0.51
CA LEU A 689 -2.34 47.10 -0.56
C LEU A 689 -0.94 47.42 -0.01
N ASN A 690 -0.12 46.39 0.26
CA ASN A 690 1.20 46.50 0.88
C ASN A 690 2.24 47.28 0.03
N ASN A 691 1.95 47.50 -1.26
CA ASN A 691 2.80 48.24 -2.21
C ASN A 691 2.45 49.73 -2.33
N TRP A 692 1.37 50.20 -1.69
CA TRP A 692 0.93 51.60 -1.79
C TRP A 692 1.83 52.55 -1.00
N ASP A 693 2.33 53.60 -1.66
CA ASP A 693 2.92 54.75 -0.98
C ASP A 693 1.80 55.59 -0.37
N VAL A 694 1.71 55.58 0.97
CA VAL A 694 0.77 56.40 1.75
C VAL A 694 1.47 57.51 2.55
N SER A 695 2.77 57.76 2.32
CA SER A 695 3.61 58.71 3.07
C SER A 695 3.10 60.16 3.07
N LYS A 696 2.21 60.52 2.13
CA LYS A 696 1.60 61.86 2.01
C LYS A 696 0.14 61.90 2.46
N VAL A 697 -0.44 60.77 2.86
CA VAL A 697 -1.83 60.69 3.33
C VAL A 697 -1.93 61.32 4.72
N THR A 698 -2.79 62.33 4.85
CA THR A 698 -2.98 63.07 6.10
C THR A 698 -4.20 62.63 6.89
N ASN A 699 -5.14 61.93 6.25
CA ASN A 699 -6.39 61.48 6.86
C ASN A 699 -6.83 60.12 6.26
N MET A 700 -7.00 59.13 7.14
CA MET A 700 -7.47 57.76 6.85
C MET A 700 -8.78 57.43 7.58
N SER A 701 -9.49 58.44 8.10
CA SER A 701 -10.73 58.22 8.83
C SER A 701 -11.77 57.45 8.01
N TYR A 702 -12.41 56.48 8.65
CA TYR A 702 -13.39 55.56 8.07
C TYR A 702 -12.90 54.74 6.86
N MET A 703 -11.59 54.69 6.55
CA MET A 703 -11.07 54.10 5.29
C MET A 703 -11.57 52.66 5.03
N PHE A 704 -11.62 51.79 6.04
CA PHE A 704 -12.16 50.43 5.96
C PHE A 704 -13.45 50.23 6.78
N TYR A 705 -14.16 51.30 7.15
CA TYR A 705 -15.39 51.23 7.95
C TYR A 705 -16.42 50.27 7.31
N TYR A 706 -16.79 49.19 8.00
CA TYR A 706 -17.64 48.10 7.50
C TYR A 706 -17.08 47.26 6.32
N ALA A 707 -15.76 47.28 6.03
CA ALA A 707 -15.14 46.41 5.02
C ALA A 707 -15.06 44.94 5.51
N HIS A 708 -16.18 44.22 5.41
CA HIS A 708 -16.40 42.93 6.09
C HIS A 708 -15.42 41.80 5.73
N ALA A 709 -14.76 41.83 4.57
CA ALA A 709 -13.78 40.83 4.15
C ALA A 709 -12.31 41.23 4.36
N PHE A 710 -12.01 42.50 4.67
CA PHE A 710 -10.64 43.02 4.57
C PHE A 710 -9.72 42.51 5.69
N ASN A 711 -8.66 41.80 5.32
CA ASN A 711 -7.60 41.35 6.23
C ASN A 711 -6.24 41.23 5.51
N GLN A 712 -5.86 42.22 4.70
CA GLN A 712 -4.60 42.23 3.95
C GLN A 712 -3.49 42.99 4.68
N ASP A 713 -2.24 42.57 4.44
CA ASP A 713 -1.05 43.19 5.03
C ASP A 713 -0.90 44.65 4.59
N ILE A 714 -0.70 45.51 5.58
CA ILE A 714 -0.48 46.97 5.50
C ILE A 714 0.59 47.41 6.53
N SER A 715 1.41 46.46 7.00
CA SER A 715 2.52 46.68 7.95
C SER A 715 3.65 47.54 7.37
N SER A 716 3.72 47.66 6.04
CA SER A 716 4.69 48.43 5.26
C SER A 716 4.34 49.92 5.10
N TRP A 717 3.16 50.35 5.53
CA TRP A 717 2.67 51.72 5.32
C TRP A 717 3.41 52.75 6.19
N ASP A 718 3.96 53.78 5.56
CA ASP A 718 4.47 54.99 6.23
C ASP A 718 3.28 55.88 6.65
N THR A 719 2.84 55.72 7.89
CA THR A 719 1.76 56.52 8.48
C THR A 719 2.23 57.84 9.10
N SER A 720 3.52 58.21 8.98
CA SER A 720 4.12 59.31 9.76
C SER A 720 3.47 60.68 9.56
N ASN A 721 2.73 60.91 8.47
CA ASN A 721 1.98 62.15 8.20
C ASN A 721 0.47 62.05 8.43
N VAL A 722 -0.04 60.89 8.86
CA VAL A 722 -1.47 60.71 9.18
C VAL A 722 -1.81 61.45 10.47
N THR A 723 -2.87 62.24 10.43
CA THR A 723 -3.35 63.04 11.57
C THR A 723 -4.68 62.53 12.15
N ASN A 724 -5.45 61.76 11.38
CA ASN A 724 -6.73 61.20 11.83
C ASN A 724 -6.92 59.76 11.30
N MET A 725 -7.20 58.84 12.23
CA MET A 725 -7.46 57.41 12.02
C MET A 725 -8.82 56.98 12.62
N ALA A 726 -9.71 57.94 12.92
CA ALA A 726 -11.00 57.67 13.53
C ALA A 726 -11.82 56.67 12.69
N ASN A 727 -12.42 55.69 13.37
CA ASN A 727 -13.25 54.63 12.78
C ASN A 727 -12.57 53.78 11.68
N MET A 728 -11.23 53.85 11.51
CA MET A 728 -10.53 53.26 10.36
C MET A 728 -10.84 51.78 10.12
N PHE A 729 -10.88 50.96 11.19
CA PHE A 729 -11.20 49.53 11.16
C PHE A 729 -12.52 49.19 11.88
N ASN A 730 -13.38 50.17 12.14
CA ASN A 730 -14.66 49.95 12.84
C ASN A 730 -15.56 49.00 12.01
N TRP A 731 -16.06 47.94 12.66
CA TRP A 731 -16.73 46.77 12.05
C TRP A 731 -15.92 46.01 10.97
N THR A 732 -14.59 46.18 10.89
CA THR A 732 -13.70 45.40 10.00
C THR A 732 -13.38 44.05 10.66
N LYS A 733 -14.41 43.23 10.84
CA LYS A 733 -14.44 42.02 11.68
C LYS A 733 -13.20 41.11 11.58
N PRO A 734 -12.70 40.72 10.38
CA PRO A 734 -11.60 39.76 10.27
C PRO A 734 -10.20 40.38 10.38
N PHE A 735 -10.06 41.71 10.45
CA PHE A 735 -8.76 42.37 10.41
C PHE A 735 -7.92 42.06 11.65
N ASN A 736 -6.73 41.50 11.45
CA ASN A 736 -5.78 41.15 12.51
C ASN A 736 -4.31 41.16 12.03
N GLN A 737 -3.92 42.13 11.19
CA GLN A 737 -2.54 42.24 10.68
C GLN A 737 -1.65 43.08 11.59
N ASP A 738 -0.35 42.76 11.63
CA ASP A 738 0.64 43.48 12.45
C ASP A 738 0.82 44.93 11.98
N ILE A 739 0.42 45.87 12.83
CA ILE A 739 0.56 47.32 12.62
C ILE A 739 1.33 47.98 13.78
N SER A 740 2.06 47.19 14.58
CA SER A 740 2.89 47.65 15.71
C SER A 740 3.95 48.69 15.31
N LYS A 741 4.35 48.70 14.03
CA LYS A 741 5.40 49.53 13.44
C LYS A 741 4.92 50.88 12.88
N TRP A 742 3.61 51.14 12.87
CA TRP A 742 3.05 52.41 12.38
C TRP A 742 3.50 53.60 13.25
N ASP A 743 3.97 54.67 12.61
CA ASP A 743 4.20 55.95 13.27
C ASP A 743 2.85 56.65 13.48
N THR A 744 2.45 56.76 14.74
CA THR A 744 1.21 57.40 15.19
C THR A 744 1.44 58.78 15.80
N SER A 745 2.69 59.29 15.81
CA SER A 745 3.10 60.49 16.56
C SER A 745 2.39 61.78 16.18
N LYS A 746 1.82 61.88 14.97
CA LYS A 746 1.02 63.03 14.49
C LYS A 746 -0.50 62.83 14.59
N VAL A 747 -0.97 61.64 14.99
CA VAL A 747 -2.41 61.33 15.06
C VAL A 747 -3.03 62.04 16.26
N ASN A 748 -4.11 62.79 16.02
CA ASN A 748 -4.88 63.49 17.05
C ASN A 748 -6.24 62.86 17.38
N ASP A 749 -6.77 62.03 16.47
CA ASP A 749 -8.05 61.31 16.64
C ASP A 749 -7.95 59.84 16.18
N MET A 750 -8.24 58.95 17.13
CA MET A 750 -8.35 57.49 16.98
C MET A 750 -9.72 56.97 17.44
N SER A 751 -10.73 57.84 17.56
CA SER A 751 -12.04 57.47 18.09
C SER A 751 -12.67 56.31 17.30
N TYR A 752 -13.16 55.29 18.01
CA TYR A 752 -13.74 54.07 17.45
C TYR A 752 -12.82 53.26 16.50
N MET A 753 -11.51 53.50 16.45
CA MET A 753 -10.60 52.93 15.42
C MET A 753 -10.75 51.41 15.22
N PHE A 754 -10.85 50.63 16.29
CA PHE A 754 -11.03 49.17 16.29
C PHE A 754 -12.39 48.72 16.86
N TYR A 755 -13.38 49.61 16.95
CA TYR A 755 -14.68 49.26 17.54
C TYR A 755 -15.32 48.09 16.76
N SER A 756 -15.64 47.01 17.47
CA SER A 756 -16.16 45.76 16.89
C SER A 756 -15.29 45.16 15.75
N ALA A 757 -13.98 45.39 15.76
CA ALA A 757 -13.00 44.59 15.02
C ALA A 757 -12.81 43.24 15.74
N GLU A 758 -13.76 42.33 15.51
CA GLU A 758 -13.94 41.07 16.26
C GLU A 758 -12.70 40.16 16.32
N ALA A 759 -11.76 40.25 15.37
CA ALA A 759 -10.52 39.46 15.33
C ALA A 759 -9.25 40.17 15.84
N PHE A 760 -9.26 41.50 16.04
CA PHE A 760 -8.01 42.26 16.24
C PHE A 760 -7.42 42.05 17.64
N ASN A 761 -6.19 41.52 17.69
CA ASN A 761 -5.46 41.18 18.93
C ASN A 761 -3.92 41.31 18.75
N GLN A 762 -3.47 42.24 17.92
CA GLN A 762 -2.04 42.56 17.80
C GLN A 762 -1.58 43.47 18.93
N ASP A 763 -0.27 43.44 19.25
CA ASP A 763 0.30 44.32 20.26
C ASP A 763 0.64 45.68 19.64
N ILE A 764 -0.03 46.73 20.13
CA ILE A 764 0.18 48.12 19.71
C ILE A 764 0.47 49.03 20.91
N SER A 765 0.90 48.45 22.04
CA SER A 765 1.30 49.17 23.26
C SER A 765 2.48 50.12 23.05
N THR A 766 3.25 49.92 21.97
CA THR A 766 4.42 50.72 21.56
C THR A 766 4.08 51.98 20.76
N TRP A 767 2.82 52.21 20.40
CA TRP A 767 2.41 53.39 19.62
C TRP A 767 2.59 54.70 20.40
N ASN A 768 3.12 55.73 19.72
CA ASN A 768 3.24 57.08 20.28
C ASN A 768 1.89 57.81 20.15
N VAL A 769 1.18 57.95 21.27
CA VAL A 769 -0.13 58.60 21.35
C VAL A 769 -0.12 59.96 22.05
N ASP A 770 1.04 60.60 22.21
CA ASP A 770 1.18 61.90 22.91
C ASP A 770 0.43 63.05 22.23
N SER A 771 0.13 62.92 20.93
CA SER A 771 -0.69 63.88 20.16
C SER A 771 -2.20 63.56 20.18
N VAL A 772 -2.62 62.41 20.70
CA VAL A 772 -4.01 61.94 20.61
C VAL A 772 -4.87 62.66 21.65
N THR A 773 -5.87 63.42 21.17
CA THR A 773 -6.83 64.14 22.02
C THR A 773 -8.23 63.55 21.96
N GLN A 774 -8.52 62.67 20.98
CA GLN A 774 -9.80 61.98 20.81
C GLN A 774 -9.55 60.48 20.61
N TYR A 775 -9.98 59.66 21.57
CA TYR A 775 -9.78 58.19 21.55
C TYR A 775 -11.02 57.43 22.08
N LYS A 776 -12.19 58.06 21.97
CA LYS A 776 -13.45 57.50 22.48
C LYS A 776 -13.72 56.13 21.86
N GLU A 777 -14.01 55.12 22.68
CA GLU A 777 -14.37 53.76 22.21
C GLU A 777 -13.31 53.10 21.28
N PHE A 778 -12.03 53.50 21.41
CA PHE A 778 -10.89 53.05 20.59
C PHE A 778 -10.93 51.56 20.22
N ALA A 779 -11.10 50.69 21.22
CA ALA A 779 -11.33 49.26 21.06
C ALA A 779 -12.53 48.81 21.91
N GLY A 780 -13.74 49.14 21.44
CA GLY A 780 -15.01 48.83 22.12
C GLY A 780 -15.91 47.84 21.38
N GLY A 781 -17.14 47.69 21.89
CA GLY A 781 -18.20 46.87 21.29
C GLY A 781 -17.91 45.36 21.38
N ARG A 782 -17.41 44.78 20.28
CA ARG A 782 -17.03 43.36 20.18
C ARG A 782 -15.54 43.13 19.90
N ALA A 783 -14.70 44.16 20.00
CA ALA A 783 -13.25 44.01 19.87
C ALA A 783 -12.69 43.15 21.02
N ILE A 784 -11.68 42.34 20.72
CA ILE A 784 -11.05 41.41 21.70
C ILE A 784 -9.65 41.86 22.15
N LEU A 785 -9.26 43.10 21.86
CA LEU A 785 -7.94 43.67 22.13
C LEU A 785 -7.72 43.89 23.64
N PRO A 786 -6.83 43.14 24.32
CA PRO A 786 -6.56 43.28 25.76
C PRO A 786 -5.95 44.65 26.09
N LYS A 787 -6.18 45.16 27.32
CA LYS A 787 -5.73 46.51 27.71
C LYS A 787 -4.21 46.64 27.71
N GLU A 788 -3.51 45.58 28.07
CA GLU A 788 -2.05 45.48 28.08
C GLU A 788 -1.41 45.56 26.68
N LYS A 789 -2.21 45.40 25.61
CA LYS A 789 -1.80 45.59 24.20
C LYS A 789 -2.25 46.92 23.60
N GLN A 790 -2.99 47.76 24.34
CA GLN A 790 -3.47 49.06 23.87
C GLN A 790 -2.43 50.16 24.14
N PRO A 791 -2.42 51.25 23.35
CA PRO A 791 -1.58 52.41 23.64
C PRO A 791 -2.02 53.09 24.95
N ASN A 792 -1.07 53.67 25.68
CA ASN A 792 -1.34 54.37 26.93
C ASN A 792 -1.78 55.84 26.67
N PHE A 793 -3.05 56.03 26.30
CA PHE A 793 -3.66 57.35 26.15
C PHE A 793 -3.61 58.16 27.46
N LYS A 794 -3.42 59.48 27.35
CA LYS A 794 -3.23 60.43 28.46
C LYS A 794 -4.48 61.26 28.77
#